data_AF-A0A0F3RJQ9-F1
#
_entry.id   AF-A0A0F3RJQ9-F1
#
_cell.length_a   1.000
_cell.length_b   1.000
_cell.length_c   1.000
_cell.angle_alpha   90.00
_cell.angle_beta   90.00
_cell.angle_gamma   90.00
#
_symmetry.space_group_name_H-M   'P 1'
#
loop_
_entity.id
_entity.type
_entity.pdbx_description
1 polymer ?
#
loop_
_entity_poly.entity_id
_entity_poly.type
_entity_poly.pdbx_seq_one_letter_code
_entity_poly.pdbx_strand_id
1 'polypeptide(L)'
;SSLLNSRSKETTSLATIEQNFNEIIQQLRKEKVHEERVSAIELQLKANRAVLEAKLSNTEDVKSLVNQKIKEEILQAIPFFGNAVERANFKKHLAHFVKLPDNSYSLLKQKEKRHPFCNIVGANAVKFFSPQSNAVYLNTSAYNQITSDNLKAFEAAVTTGINNLILKEAAVTIDSVSPNKESVESGKDLSKTDELAKLKEVKSNLETELKFFKGRLVQELMQIVKNENGRIDHTSKDWQESASVLLNSQEKGAVSLAAVERAVSKMTQKLREQNVSEEEIVNIESKLKFERANLEAKLFNDNETKELINQRIKEDSLRAIPFLGSDPESFMNKISPFVKLPGDSYSLLKANEKNHPFQDILYSNALKFFADSSDIGYLNDDSLKNLTPENLNAFEQAVAADIDKLMSRDVTLNVSDLKSYVANSPNPDLIADYLALEWQVHTPGLKGLYDDLQASPQLQLNELENKHAKQLLSDLANLSKLPSVRGILPEFKEEFYNEIAKKPEERSDEYKNFINKCSELPDDMLQPAKCSAQALLEFNKYERDLNSFKQGVSCAIDNYKNSGTAQSKRDFDRAEILYKGPDGVVKEITLQELQESQDLPLSNEQREFLAASWQQGTFRSGSTAIYGGRKFSSKSTGMIFDGGGRCDILIDASNGIKVHSRYFSTFAESQNIDEKRVPCFDSTISVDISNMTGDKFIPGCSSAPQILINMHKFDPAVSVLDVPEGLKVTRSYAREEIDNVKKDFASGSLNMICSQYTKKDISAQLSQKTLDTKFARGWRNITETVGLDNALDSIIKEVYSQNSDNKSLKTEPDIQSRANEVIMEDILDIVERARSGVDSSSLHESQSLTLQKAVDQFCKVEFDPILREKFAGKCLDMFFSEQQGNIYDKDVQKAVEEEVTSILSPLCNEKDKKEKATLKRNTSAMVKKLVSQYNNKKGWHGAWEIFKKKVSNVIGYLTGRNSKVEKLMSAHPEITRSLKRHLSDSALSECRASSESISETLSTAITSKARRNSTGNIR
;
A
#
# COMPACT_ATOMS: atom_id res chain seq x y z
N SER A 1 26.44 7.71 38.67
CA SER A 1 25.95 6.77 39.69
C SER A 1 25.08 5.67 39.10
N SER A 2 23.97 5.99 38.42
CA SER A 2 23.08 4.99 37.77
C SER A 2 23.81 4.04 36.81
N LEU A 3 24.68 4.55 35.93
CA LEU A 3 25.45 3.75 34.97
C LEU A 3 26.54 2.85 35.59
N LEU A 4 26.94 3.08 36.84
CA LEU A 4 27.92 2.24 37.55
C LEU A 4 27.25 1.21 38.46
N ASN A 5 26.14 1.59 39.11
CA ASN A 5 25.62 0.89 40.28
C ASN A 5 24.20 0.33 40.12
N SER A 6 23.46 0.69 39.06
CA SER A 6 22.09 0.20 38.86
C SER A 6 22.07 -1.32 38.73
N ARG A 7 21.19 -1.99 39.48
CA ARG A 7 20.95 -3.44 39.36
C ARG A 7 19.66 -3.74 38.59
N SER A 8 19.01 -2.73 38.00
CA SER A 8 17.83 -2.96 37.17
C SER A 8 18.21 -3.67 35.88
N LYS A 9 17.46 -4.73 35.54
CA LYS A 9 17.62 -5.49 34.30
C LYS A 9 17.36 -4.65 33.04
N GLU A 10 16.66 -3.52 33.18
CA GLU A 10 16.29 -2.63 32.07
C GLU A 10 17.34 -1.57 31.75
N THR A 11 18.37 -1.42 32.60
CA THR A 11 19.45 -0.44 32.41
C THR A 11 20.80 -1.10 32.21
N THR A 12 21.49 -0.75 31.11
CA THR A 12 22.89 -1.16 30.88
C THR A 12 23.80 -0.43 31.86
N SER A 13 24.27 -1.13 32.90
CA SER A 13 25.17 -0.60 33.93
C SER A 13 26.40 -1.50 34.11
N LEU A 14 27.47 -0.96 34.71
CA LEU A 14 28.65 -1.74 35.07
C LEU A 14 28.30 -2.87 36.07
N ALA A 15 27.39 -2.64 37.00
CA ALA A 15 26.93 -3.67 37.94
C ALA A 15 26.20 -4.83 37.25
N THR A 16 25.41 -4.57 36.20
CA THR A 16 24.79 -5.62 35.38
C THR A 16 25.84 -6.41 34.58
N ILE A 17 26.86 -5.73 34.05
CA ILE A 17 28.00 -6.37 33.37
C ILE A 17 28.79 -7.25 34.34
N GLU A 18 29.07 -6.77 35.55
CA GLU A 18 29.73 -7.54 36.61
C GLU A 18 28.92 -8.77 37.01
N GLN A 19 27.59 -8.65 37.10
CA GLN A 19 26.71 -9.78 37.38
C GLN A 19 26.82 -10.85 36.28
N ASN A 20 26.76 -10.45 35.01
CA ASN A 20 26.92 -11.37 33.88
C ASN A 20 28.32 -12.00 33.84
N PHE A 21 29.37 -11.23 34.13
CA PHE A 21 30.73 -11.75 34.22
C PHE A 21 30.90 -12.69 35.40
N ASN A 22 30.24 -12.44 36.53
CA ASN A 22 30.25 -13.35 37.68
C ASN A 22 29.58 -14.69 37.33
N GLU A 23 28.53 -14.70 36.51
CA GLU A 23 27.94 -15.95 36.00
C GLU A 23 28.93 -16.72 35.10
N ILE A 24 29.64 -16.01 34.21
CA ILE A 24 30.70 -16.60 33.38
C ILE A 24 31.84 -17.15 34.24
N ILE A 25 32.28 -16.40 35.25
CA ILE A 25 33.31 -16.83 36.20
C ILE A 25 32.88 -18.08 36.97
N GLN A 26 31.63 -18.15 37.42
CA GLN A 26 31.06 -19.34 38.05
C GLN A 26 31.01 -20.53 37.08
N GLN A 27 30.74 -20.28 35.81
CA GLN A 27 30.78 -21.30 34.77
C GLN A 27 32.22 -21.79 34.51
N LEU A 28 33.21 -20.91 34.40
CA LEU A 28 34.62 -21.27 34.23
C LEU A 28 35.14 -22.11 35.42
N ARG A 29 34.70 -21.81 36.64
CA ARG A 29 34.97 -22.65 37.84
C ARG A 29 34.33 -24.03 37.72
N LYS A 30 33.09 -24.13 37.23
CA LYS A 30 32.41 -25.42 36.96
C LYS A 30 33.10 -26.22 35.86
N GLU A 31 33.65 -25.55 34.85
CA GLU A 31 34.43 -26.13 33.75
C GLU A 31 35.88 -26.47 34.16
N LYS A 32 36.25 -26.29 35.43
CA LYS A 32 37.58 -26.58 36.00
C LYS A 32 38.73 -25.83 35.34
N VAL A 33 38.49 -24.60 34.87
CA VAL A 33 39.55 -23.69 34.45
C VAL A 33 40.43 -23.33 35.64
N HIS A 34 41.75 -23.27 35.45
CA HIS A 34 42.73 -23.05 36.51
C HIS A 34 42.41 -21.79 37.34
N GLU A 35 42.32 -21.93 38.68
CA GLU A 35 41.80 -20.88 39.57
C GLU A 35 42.63 -19.58 39.51
N GLU A 36 43.94 -19.67 39.24
CA GLU A 36 44.78 -18.49 39.03
C GLU A 36 44.32 -17.64 37.83
N ARG A 37 43.86 -18.27 36.73
CA ARG A 37 43.35 -17.55 35.56
C ARG A 37 41.98 -16.94 35.84
N VAL A 38 41.13 -17.66 36.57
CA VAL A 38 39.82 -17.16 36.99
C VAL A 38 39.98 -15.96 37.94
N SER A 39 40.89 -16.06 38.90
CA SER A 39 41.22 -14.99 39.85
C SER A 39 41.83 -13.78 39.15
N ALA A 40 42.66 -13.98 38.12
CA ALA A 40 43.19 -12.89 37.31
C ALA A 40 42.09 -12.11 36.57
N ILE A 41 41.08 -12.80 36.03
CA ILE A 41 39.92 -12.16 35.38
C ILE A 41 39.07 -11.36 36.39
N GLU A 42 38.80 -11.94 37.57
CA GLU A 42 38.11 -11.24 38.65
C GLU A 42 38.86 -9.98 39.10
N LEU A 43 40.18 -10.08 39.23
CA LEU A 43 41.03 -8.96 39.64
C LEU A 43 41.07 -7.87 38.56
N GLN A 44 41.10 -8.24 37.28
CA GLN A 44 41.05 -7.32 36.16
C GLN A 44 39.72 -6.58 36.07
N LEU A 45 38.60 -7.26 36.37
CA LEU A 45 37.27 -6.63 36.44
C LEU A 45 37.21 -5.59 37.57
N LYS A 46 37.70 -5.94 38.77
CA LYS A 46 37.78 -5.00 39.91
C LYS A 46 38.71 -3.82 39.62
N ALA A 47 39.85 -4.07 38.97
CA ALA A 47 40.78 -3.01 38.57
C ALA A 47 40.14 -2.06 37.54
N ASN A 48 39.43 -2.59 36.54
CA ASN A 48 38.74 -1.77 35.54
C ASN A 48 37.64 -0.90 36.16
N ARG A 49 36.89 -1.44 37.14
CA ARG A 49 35.92 -0.66 37.92
C ARG A 49 36.61 0.49 38.65
N ALA A 50 37.68 0.22 39.39
CA ALA A 50 38.40 1.24 40.14
C ALA A 50 38.98 2.33 39.21
N VAL A 51 39.53 1.95 38.06
CA VAL A 51 40.03 2.90 37.05
C VAL A 51 38.90 3.77 36.50
N LEU A 52 37.73 3.19 36.23
CA LEU A 52 36.59 3.95 35.71
C LEU A 52 36.01 4.90 36.76
N GLU A 53 35.89 4.47 38.01
CA GLU A 53 35.46 5.31 39.14
C GLU A 53 36.43 6.48 39.36
N ALA A 54 37.74 6.23 39.29
CA ALA A 54 38.76 7.27 39.37
C ALA A 54 38.65 8.29 38.23
N LYS A 55 38.54 7.81 36.98
CA LYS A 55 38.40 8.67 35.80
C LYS A 55 37.12 9.50 35.81
N LEU A 56 35.99 8.91 36.22
CA LEU A 56 34.69 9.63 36.29
C LEU A 56 34.63 10.65 37.43
N SER A 57 35.52 10.53 38.42
CA SER A 57 35.64 11.49 39.53
C SER A 57 36.57 12.66 39.19
N ASN A 58 37.30 12.61 38.08
CA ASN A 58 38.22 13.66 37.63
C ASN A 58 37.72 14.33 36.35
N THR A 59 37.55 15.65 36.39
CA THR A 59 37.00 16.42 35.25
C THR A 59 37.87 16.36 33.99
N GLU A 60 39.20 16.35 34.12
CA GLU A 60 40.11 16.27 32.97
C GLU A 60 40.11 14.87 32.33
N ASP A 61 40.01 13.83 33.15
CA ASP A 61 39.85 12.46 32.65
C ASP A 61 38.49 12.27 31.94
N VAL A 62 37.42 12.87 32.45
CA VAL A 62 36.11 12.88 31.78
C VAL A 62 36.18 13.59 30.44
N LYS A 63 36.79 14.78 30.38
CA LYS A 63 36.98 15.52 29.11
C LYS A 63 37.76 14.69 28.09
N SER A 64 38.82 14.04 28.53
CA SER A 64 39.63 13.13 27.70
C SER A 64 38.81 11.95 27.16
N LEU A 65 38.02 11.29 28.02
CA LEU A 65 37.13 10.19 27.63
C LEU A 65 36.05 10.64 26.63
N VAL A 66 35.44 11.80 26.86
CA VAL A 66 34.42 12.37 25.96
C VAL A 66 35.05 12.72 24.61
N ASN A 67 36.22 13.35 24.57
CA ASN A 67 36.93 13.64 23.32
C ASN A 67 37.32 12.37 22.56
N GLN A 68 37.77 11.32 23.26
CA GLN A 68 38.05 10.03 22.65
C GLN A 68 36.77 9.44 22.02
N LYS A 69 35.63 9.51 22.72
CA LYS A 69 34.36 9.02 22.20
C LYS A 69 33.90 9.82 20.98
N ILE A 70 34.04 11.14 21.02
CA ILE A 70 33.77 12.03 19.87
C ILE A 70 34.62 11.60 18.67
N LYS A 71 35.91 11.33 18.85
CA LYS A 71 36.79 10.84 17.78
C LYS A 71 36.30 9.53 17.18
N GLU A 72 35.86 8.58 18.00
CA GLU A 72 35.28 7.33 17.53
C GLU A 72 33.98 7.54 16.74
N GLU A 73 33.08 8.38 17.23
CA GLU A 73 31.80 8.68 16.57
C GLU A 73 31.97 9.39 15.22
N ILE A 74 32.91 10.32 15.14
CA ILE A 74 33.25 11.02 13.89
C ILE A 74 33.78 10.04 12.86
N LEU A 75 34.67 9.11 13.24
CA LEU A 75 35.14 8.06 12.35
C LEU A 75 34.02 7.07 12.00
N GLN A 76 33.05 6.85 12.90
CA GLN A 76 31.87 6.03 12.61
C GLN A 76 30.89 6.70 11.65
N ALA A 77 30.84 8.03 11.62
CA ALA A 77 29.97 8.81 10.74
C ALA A 77 30.42 8.80 9.27
N ILE A 78 31.64 8.33 8.96
CA ILE A 78 32.10 8.17 7.58
C ILE A 78 31.20 7.17 6.86
N PRO A 79 30.53 7.57 5.75
CA PRO A 79 29.53 6.74 5.06
C PRO A 79 30.21 5.65 4.22
N PHE A 80 30.74 4.60 4.87
CA PHE A 80 31.42 3.49 4.21
C PHE A 80 30.56 2.22 4.14
N PHE A 81 30.18 1.83 2.92
CA PHE A 81 29.43 0.63 2.57
C PHE A 81 30.39 -0.49 2.14
N GLY A 82 30.86 -1.22 3.14
CA GLY A 82 31.58 -2.50 3.01
C GLY A 82 31.29 -3.35 4.24
N ASN A 83 31.85 -4.55 4.30
CA ASN A 83 31.65 -5.42 5.45
C ASN A 83 32.27 -4.83 6.74
N ALA A 84 31.94 -5.38 7.90
CA ALA A 84 32.36 -4.83 9.19
C ALA A 84 33.90 -4.75 9.34
N VAL A 85 34.63 -5.71 8.77
CA VAL A 85 36.10 -5.80 8.81
C VAL A 85 36.73 -4.73 7.91
N GLU A 86 36.24 -4.58 6.67
CA GLU A 86 36.66 -3.54 5.74
C GLU A 86 36.38 -2.14 6.30
N ARG A 87 35.17 -1.93 6.85
CA ARG A 87 34.81 -0.66 7.47
C ARG A 87 35.74 -0.31 8.64
N ALA A 88 36.09 -1.30 9.48
CA ALA A 88 37.02 -1.09 10.59
C ALA A 88 38.45 -0.78 10.10
N ASN A 89 38.92 -1.52 9.09
CA ASN A 89 40.24 -1.30 8.50
C ASN A 89 40.34 0.06 7.81
N PHE A 90 39.33 0.48 7.05
CA PHE A 90 39.30 1.78 6.39
C PHE A 90 39.37 2.93 7.42
N LYS A 91 38.60 2.83 8.50
CA LYS A 91 38.64 3.80 9.61
C LYS A 91 40.00 3.85 10.30
N LYS A 92 40.66 2.71 10.47
CA LYS A 92 42.01 2.64 11.06
C LYS A 92 43.04 3.42 10.23
N HIS A 93 42.94 3.40 8.90
CA HIS A 93 43.83 4.18 8.02
C HIS A 93 43.62 5.70 8.18
N LEU A 94 42.38 6.15 8.42
CA LEU A 94 42.04 7.57 8.54
C LEU A 94 42.22 8.13 9.96
N ALA A 95 42.19 7.29 10.99
CA ALA A 95 42.21 7.72 12.40
C ALA A 95 43.42 8.58 12.80
N HIS A 96 44.57 8.37 12.15
CA HIS A 96 45.80 9.14 12.38
C HIS A 96 45.76 10.56 11.78
N PHE A 97 44.91 10.76 10.77
CA PHE A 97 44.77 12.02 10.02
C PHE A 97 43.59 12.89 10.51
N VAL A 98 42.84 12.40 11.50
CA VAL A 98 41.81 13.17 12.21
C VAL A 98 42.35 13.58 13.59
N LYS A 99 42.84 14.81 13.67
CA LYS A 99 43.32 15.45 14.90
C LYS A 99 42.22 16.36 15.45
N LEU A 100 41.74 16.04 16.64
CA LEU A 100 40.70 16.81 17.30
C LEU A 100 41.33 17.78 18.32
N PRO A 101 40.80 19.00 18.46
CA PRO A 101 41.19 19.91 19.54
C PRO A 101 40.80 19.39 20.92
N ASP A 102 41.58 19.73 21.94
CA ASP A 102 41.34 19.29 23.32
C ASP A 102 40.01 19.79 23.91
N ASN A 103 39.43 20.85 23.34
CA ASN A 103 38.14 21.40 23.74
C ASN A 103 36.95 20.87 22.92
N SER A 104 37.10 19.79 22.14
CA SER A 104 36.03 19.25 21.28
C SER A 104 34.73 18.98 22.07
N TYR A 105 34.83 18.47 23.30
CA TYR A 105 33.67 18.24 24.19
C TYR A 105 32.77 19.46 24.39
N SER A 106 33.29 20.69 24.27
CA SER A 106 32.53 21.94 24.45
C SER A 106 31.54 22.25 23.33
N LEU A 107 31.68 21.55 22.19
CA LEU A 107 30.81 21.64 21.03
C LEU A 107 29.63 20.67 21.11
N LEU A 108 29.54 19.82 22.14
CA LEU A 108 28.35 19.02 22.40
C LEU A 108 27.22 19.95 22.86
N LYS A 109 26.32 20.31 21.93
CA LYS A 109 25.14 21.15 22.22
C LYS A 109 23.90 20.28 22.35
N GLN A 110 23.01 20.65 23.27
CA GLN A 110 21.76 19.94 23.55
C GLN A 110 20.83 19.78 22.33
N LYS A 111 20.90 20.71 21.36
CA LYS A 111 20.07 20.71 20.14
C LYS A 111 20.67 19.92 18.98
N GLU A 112 21.92 19.46 19.08
CA GLU A 112 22.59 18.76 17.99
C GLU A 112 22.53 17.25 18.17
N LYS A 113 22.00 16.55 17.17
CA LYS A 113 21.85 15.09 17.20
C LYS A 113 23.19 14.33 17.14
N ARG A 114 24.22 14.96 16.58
CA ARG A 114 25.58 14.40 16.44
C ARG A 114 26.58 15.55 16.58
N HIS A 115 27.80 15.23 17.01
CA HIS A 115 28.89 16.20 17.05
C HIS A 115 29.12 16.82 15.67
N PRO A 116 29.31 18.14 15.54
CA PRO A 116 29.31 18.83 14.25
C PRO A 116 30.50 18.42 13.35
N PHE A 117 31.60 17.97 13.96
CA PHE A 117 32.74 17.40 13.24
C PHE A 117 32.41 16.13 12.45
N CYS A 118 31.33 15.40 12.78
CA CYS A 118 30.89 14.23 12.01
C CYS A 118 30.61 14.59 10.55
N ASN A 119 30.00 15.75 10.31
CA ASN A 119 29.69 16.22 8.95
C ASN A 119 30.96 16.65 8.22
N ILE A 120 31.89 17.32 8.92
CA ILE A 120 33.16 17.78 8.34
C ILE A 120 34.00 16.58 7.89
N VAL A 121 34.18 15.59 8.76
CA VAL A 121 35.01 14.42 8.45
C VAL A 121 34.32 13.52 7.42
N GLY A 122 33.00 13.30 7.53
CA GLY A 122 32.24 12.52 6.56
C GLY A 122 32.31 13.11 5.15
N ALA A 123 32.07 14.41 5.00
CA ALA A 123 32.10 15.10 3.71
C ALA A 123 33.51 15.11 3.10
N ASN A 124 34.54 15.40 3.89
CA ASN A 124 35.92 15.38 3.38
C ASN A 124 36.38 13.96 3.05
N ALA A 125 35.95 12.93 3.79
CA ALA A 125 36.30 11.55 3.47
C ALA A 125 35.70 11.14 2.10
N VAL A 126 34.45 11.51 1.84
CA VAL A 126 33.83 11.29 0.53
C VAL A 126 34.55 12.07 -0.57
N LYS A 127 34.87 13.35 -0.32
CA LYS A 127 35.55 14.22 -1.28
C LYS A 127 36.91 13.68 -1.75
N PHE A 128 37.73 13.16 -0.84
CA PHE A 128 39.10 12.77 -1.15
C PHE A 128 39.29 11.27 -1.44
N PHE A 129 38.36 10.42 -1.00
CA PHE A 129 38.50 8.96 -1.15
C PHE A 129 37.45 8.33 -2.08
N SER A 130 36.50 9.10 -2.60
CA SER A 130 35.59 8.60 -3.64
C SER A 130 36.28 8.62 -5.02
N PRO A 131 36.23 7.52 -5.78
CA PRO A 131 36.67 7.51 -7.18
C PRO A 131 35.72 8.26 -8.13
N GLN A 132 34.54 8.67 -7.66
CA GLN A 132 33.55 9.45 -8.41
C GLN A 132 33.33 10.81 -7.77
N SER A 133 33.30 11.89 -8.57
CA SER A 133 33.16 13.27 -8.09
C SER A 133 31.84 13.56 -7.35
N ASN A 134 30.81 12.72 -7.53
CA ASN A 134 29.45 12.92 -7.04
C ASN A 134 28.96 11.82 -6.08
N ALA A 135 29.86 10.96 -5.56
CA ALA A 135 29.43 9.90 -4.65
C ALA A 135 28.96 10.48 -3.30
N VAL A 136 27.95 9.86 -2.70
CA VAL A 136 27.44 10.20 -1.35
C VAL A 136 27.99 9.25 -0.29
N TYR A 137 28.67 8.19 -0.72
CA TYR A 137 29.23 7.16 0.14
C TYR A 137 30.51 6.57 -0.44
N LEU A 138 31.28 5.90 0.42
CA LEU A 138 32.49 5.17 0.09
C LEU A 138 32.21 3.67 0.11
N ASN A 139 32.89 2.91 -0.73
CA ASN A 139 32.84 1.44 -0.71
C ASN A 139 34.28 0.89 -0.83
N THR A 140 34.44 -0.40 -1.07
CA THR A 140 35.75 -1.04 -1.22
C THR A 140 36.65 -0.42 -2.30
N SER A 141 36.09 0.23 -3.32
CA SER A 141 36.89 0.95 -4.32
C SER A 141 37.58 2.22 -3.77
N ALA A 142 37.13 2.73 -2.62
CA ALA A 142 37.75 3.89 -1.95
C ALA A 142 39.18 3.60 -1.45
N TYR A 143 39.53 2.31 -1.25
CA TYR A 143 40.89 1.92 -0.91
C TYR A 143 41.91 2.33 -1.97
N ASN A 144 41.51 2.38 -3.24
CA ASN A 144 42.37 2.80 -4.35
C ASN A 144 42.70 4.30 -4.29
N GLN A 145 41.96 5.08 -3.49
CA GLN A 145 42.16 6.51 -3.33
C GLN A 145 42.89 6.87 -2.02
N ILE A 146 43.27 5.88 -1.20
CA ILE A 146 44.11 6.08 0.00
C ILE A 146 45.57 6.26 -0.45
N THR A 147 45.85 7.42 -1.03
CA THR A 147 47.20 7.85 -1.40
C THR A 147 47.73 8.85 -0.37
N SER A 148 49.05 9.00 -0.27
CA SER A 148 49.69 9.96 0.64
C SER A 148 49.19 11.39 0.42
N ASP A 149 48.98 11.77 -0.85
CA ASP A 149 48.53 13.11 -1.22
C ASP A 149 47.06 13.34 -0.83
N ASN A 150 46.18 12.38 -1.08
CA ASN A 150 44.78 12.46 -0.68
C ASN A 150 44.64 12.46 0.86
N LEU A 151 45.46 11.68 1.58
CA LEU A 151 45.47 11.68 3.04
C LEU A 151 45.92 13.01 3.63
N LYS A 152 46.97 13.63 3.07
CA LYS A 152 47.42 14.98 3.49
C LYS A 152 46.39 16.06 3.15
N ALA A 153 45.78 16.00 1.97
CA ALA A 153 44.73 16.93 1.57
C ALA A 153 43.48 16.79 2.45
N PHE A 154 43.12 15.55 2.80
CA PHE A 154 42.06 15.25 3.76
C PHE A 154 42.39 15.79 5.16
N GLU A 155 43.58 15.54 5.69
CA GLU A 155 44.01 16.06 7.00
C GLU A 155 43.94 17.59 7.04
N ALA A 156 44.45 18.25 5.99
CA ALA A 156 44.43 19.71 5.88
C ALA A 156 43.01 20.27 5.80
N ALA A 157 42.13 19.65 5.01
CA ALA A 157 40.75 20.08 4.85
C ALA A 157 39.91 19.85 6.12
N VAL A 158 40.10 18.72 6.80
CA VAL A 158 39.45 18.44 8.09
C VAL A 158 39.92 19.43 9.15
N THR A 159 41.24 19.66 9.26
CA THR A 159 41.81 20.62 10.21
C THR A 159 41.28 22.03 9.96
N THR A 160 41.22 22.45 8.69
CA THR A 160 40.69 23.77 8.30
C THR A 160 39.20 23.88 8.63
N GLY A 161 38.41 22.86 8.31
CA GLY A 161 36.98 22.83 8.61
C GLY A 161 36.69 22.91 10.12
N ILE A 162 37.45 22.16 10.92
CA ILE A 162 37.36 22.17 12.38
C ILE A 162 37.72 23.56 12.93
N ASN A 163 38.84 24.13 12.49
CA ASN A 163 39.28 25.45 12.95
C ASN A 163 38.29 26.56 12.57
N ASN A 164 37.72 26.50 11.35
CA ASN A 164 36.71 27.47 10.91
C ASN A 164 35.44 27.37 11.76
N LEU A 165 35.02 26.16 12.14
CA LEU A 165 33.86 25.99 13.02
C LEU A 165 34.14 26.54 14.42
N ILE A 166 35.33 26.29 14.97
CA ILE A 166 35.74 26.81 16.27
C ILE A 166 35.84 28.34 16.25
N LEU A 167 36.39 28.93 15.19
CA LEU A 167 36.46 30.38 15.02
C LEU A 167 35.06 31.00 14.87
N LYS A 168 34.13 30.31 14.21
CA LYS A 168 32.75 30.75 14.07
C LYS A 168 31.99 30.71 15.40
N GLU A 169 32.21 29.67 16.22
CA GLU A 169 31.66 29.63 17.59
C GLU A 169 32.35 30.65 18.51
N ALA A 170 33.66 30.85 18.37
CA ALA A 170 34.40 31.85 19.14
C ALA A 170 33.94 33.28 18.80
N ALA A 171 33.65 33.58 17.53
CA ALA A 171 33.13 34.87 17.08
C ALA A 171 31.74 35.20 17.66
N VAL A 172 30.89 34.19 17.89
CA VAL A 172 29.60 34.34 18.60
C VAL A 172 29.81 34.69 20.09
N THR A 173 30.99 34.44 20.64
CA THR A 173 31.41 34.87 22.00
C THR A 173 32.29 36.13 22.02
N ILE A 174 32.71 36.70 20.87
CA ILE A 174 33.66 37.84 20.79
C ILE A 174 32.98 39.17 20.41
N ASP A 175 31.67 39.19 20.11
CA ASP A 175 30.88 40.45 20.06
C ASP A 175 30.71 41.13 21.44
N SER A 176 31.43 40.68 22.47
CA SER A 176 31.53 41.37 23.78
C SER A 176 32.88 42.04 24.06
N VAL A 177 33.77 42.25 23.08
CA VAL A 177 34.98 43.10 23.28
C VAL A 177 35.30 43.94 22.04
N SER A 178 34.89 45.22 22.04
CA SER A 178 35.44 46.23 21.12
C SER A 178 36.91 46.55 21.45
N PRO A 179 37.77 46.81 20.44
CA PRO A 179 39.07 47.42 20.66
C PRO A 179 38.93 48.94 20.86
N ASN A 180 39.61 49.45 21.87
CA ASN A 180 39.82 50.88 22.11
C ASN A 180 40.28 51.62 20.84
N LYS A 181 39.59 52.69 20.49
CA LYS A 181 40.18 53.85 19.81
C LYS A 181 39.72 55.13 20.49
N GLU A 182 40.70 56.01 20.65
CA GLU A 182 40.73 57.19 21.50
C GLU A 182 39.63 58.22 21.20
N SER A 183 39.21 58.85 22.30
CA SER A 183 38.60 60.18 22.49
C SER A 183 38.47 61.10 21.27
N VAL A 184 37.25 61.65 21.07
CA VAL A 184 36.98 63.11 21.04
C VAL A 184 35.54 63.35 21.53
N GLU A 185 35.39 64.40 22.34
CA GLU A 185 34.19 64.88 23.03
C GLU A 185 32.98 65.19 22.14
N SER A 186 31.77 64.88 22.63
CA SER A 186 30.69 65.86 22.81
C SER A 186 29.50 65.20 23.53
N GLY A 187 29.19 65.73 24.72
CA GLY A 187 28.21 65.17 25.64
C GLY A 187 26.75 65.55 25.33
N LYS A 188 25.87 64.79 25.99
CA LYS A 188 24.41 64.95 26.17
C LYS A 188 23.51 64.49 25.01
N ASP A 189 23.37 63.16 24.84
CA ASP A 189 22.06 62.50 24.54
C ASP A 189 22.07 60.94 24.54
N LEU A 190 23.06 60.28 25.15
CA LEU A 190 23.30 58.83 25.02
C LEU A 190 22.46 57.88 25.92
N SER A 191 21.71 58.34 26.92
CA SER A 191 21.07 57.41 27.89
C SER A 191 19.82 56.69 27.36
N LYS A 192 19.03 57.35 26.48
CA LYS A 192 17.77 56.78 25.98
C LYS A 192 17.95 55.74 24.88
N THR A 193 19.01 55.84 24.09
CA THR A 193 19.28 54.93 22.96
C THR A 193 19.77 53.55 23.42
N ASP A 194 20.57 53.51 24.49
CA ASP A 194 21.04 52.27 25.12
C ASP A 194 19.94 51.55 25.91
N GLU A 195 19.05 52.29 26.58
CA GLU A 195 17.85 51.73 27.24
C GLU A 195 16.93 51.04 26.20
N LEU A 196 16.65 51.71 25.08
CA LEU A 196 15.75 51.19 24.04
C LEU A 196 16.31 49.94 23.34
N ALA A 197 17.63 49.86 23.13
CA ALA A 197 18.28 48.71 22.52
C ALA A 197 18.21 47.46 23.41
N LYS A 198 18.47 47.61 24.72
CA LYS A 198 18.41 46.53 25.71
C LYS A 198 16.99 46.03 25.95
N LEU A 199 16.00 46.93 25.93
CA LEU A 199 14.60 46.58 26.07
C LEU A 199 14.10 45.77 24.88
N LYS A 200 14.54 46.13 23.66
CA LYS A 200 14.29 45.34 22.45
C LYS A 200 14.95 43.97 22.51
N GLU A 201 16.16 43.87 23.03
CA GLU A 201 16.87 42.60 23.20
C GLU A 201 16.14 41.66 24.16
N VAL A 202 15.74 42.14 25.35
CA VAL A 202 15.00 41.30 26.33
C VAL A 202 13.63 40.88 25.78
N LYS A 203 12.93 41.77 25.07
CA LYS A 203 11.66 41.42 24.41
C LYS A 203 11.85 40.35 23.32
N SER A 204 12.89 40.47 22.49
CA SER A 204 13.25 39.49 21.47
C SER A 204 13.62 38.13 22.09
N ASN A 205 14.38 38.13 23.18
CA ASN A 205 14.74 36.92 23.91
C ASN A 205 13.51 36.24 24.53
N LEU A 206 12.59 37.01 25.10
CA LEU A 206 11.31 36.48 25.61
C LEU A 206 10.49 35.84 24.49
N GLU A 207 10.32 36.51 23.35
CA GLU A 207 9.58 35.99 22.20
C GLU A 207 10.23 34.71 21.66
N THR A 208 11.57 34.65 21.63
CA THR A 208 12.36 33.48 21.21
C THR A 208 12.17 32.30 22.16
N GLU A 209 12.29 32.52 23.47
CA GLU A 209 12.11 31.49 24.50
C GLU A 209 10.67 30.97 24.50
N LEU A 210 9.66 31.84 24.35
CA LEU A 210 8.27 31.44 24.26
C LEU A 210 7.97 30.65 22.97
N LYS A 211 8.50 31.08 21.81
CA LYS A 211 8.36 30.34 20.54
C LYS A 211 8.98 28.94 20.67
N PHE A 212 10.17 28.84 21.26
CA PHE A 212 10.85 27.57 21.51
C PHE A 212 10.05 26.68 22.48
N PHE A 213 9.59 27.24 23.60
CA PHE A 213 8.83 26.51 24.61
C PHE A 213 7.48 26.02 24.08
N LYS A 214 6.68 26.88 23.44
CA LYS A 214 5.39 26.51 22.84
C LYS A 214 5.55 25.39 21.82
N GLY A 215 6.58 25.48 20.98
CA GLY A 215 6.93 24.40 20.07
C GLY A 215 7.18 23.11 20.86
N ARG A 216 8.12 23.13 21.81
CA ARG A 216 8.47 21.90 22.54
C ARG A 216 7.30 21.31 23.33
N LEU A 217 6.50 22.15 23.98
CA LEU A 217 5.27 21.79 24.68
C LEU A 217 4.33 20.97 23.79
N VAL A 218 3.96 21.49 22.62
CA VAL A 218 3.04 20.80 21.70
C VAL A 218 3.66 19.51 21.17
N GLN A 219 4.97 19.47 20.93
CA GLN A 219 5.65 18.26 20.47
C GLN A 219 5.62 17.11 21.50
N GLU A 220 5.76 17.42 22.79
CA GLU A 220 5.63 16.43 23.86
C GLU A 220 4.17 15.95 23.97
N LEU A 221 3.19 16.85 23.90
CA LEU A 221 1.77 16.50 23.90
C LEU A 221 1.37 15.65 22.69
N MET A 222 1.96 15.90 21.52
CA MET A 222 1.79 15.04 20.35
C MET A 222 2.22 13.60 20.59
N GLN A 223 3.18 13.32 21.50
CA GLN A 223 3.55 11.93 21.82
C GLN A 223 2.43 11.20 22.55
N ILE A 224 1.68 11.89 23.41
CA ILE A 224 0.53 11.32 24.12
C ILE A 224 -0.57 10.99 23.12
N VAL A 225 -0.94 11.95 22.27
CA VAL A 225 -1.95 11.77 21.22
C VAL A 225 -1.55 10.66 20.26
N LYS A 226 -0.26 10.57 19.94
CA LYS A 226 0.30 9.51 19.10
C LYS A 226 0.18 8.12 19.77
N ASN A 227 0.48 8.01 21.06
CA ASN A 227 0.32 6.76 21.82
C ASN A 227 -1.16 6.33 21.86
N GLU A 228 -2.08 7.31 21.93
CA GLU A 228 -3.53 7.12 21.84
C GLU A 228 -4.05 7.04 20.38
N ASN A 229 -3.16 6.79 19.41
CA ASN A 229 -3.49 6.62 17.98
C ASN A 229 -4.33 7.74 17.36
N GLY A 230 -4.10 8.98 17.79
CA GLY A 230 -4.72 10.18 17.22
C GLY A 230 -5.95 10.67 17.99
N ARG A 231 -6.32 10.03 19.10
CA ARG A 231 -7.41 10.49 19.96
C ARG A 231 -6.94 11.69 20.80
N ILE A 232 -7.74 12.75 20.80
CA ILE A 232 -7.57 13.91 21.69
C ILE A 232 -8.54 13.73 22.84
N ASP A 233 -8.01 13.68 24.05
CA ASP A 233 -8.78 13.69 25.29
C ASP A 233 -7.96 14.42 26.36
N HIS A 234 -8.28 15.70 26.57
CA HIS A 234 -7.62 16.50 27.58
C HIS A 234 -7.94 16.05 29.01
N THR A 235 -8.95 15.21 29.22
CA THR A 235 -9.32 14.68 30.55
C THR A 235 -8.57 13.42 30.94
N SER A 236 -7.89 12.79 29.97
CA SER A 236 -7.09 11.59 30.21
C SER A 236 -5.96 11.83 31.23
N LYS A 237 -5.64 10.79 32.00
CA LYS A 237 -4.63 10.85 33.05
C LYS A 237 -3.25 11.28 32.50
N ASP A 238 -2.84 10.68 31.39
CA ASP A 238 -1.54 10.93 30.78
C ASP A 238 -1.42 12.36 30.23
N TRP A 239 -2.53 12.92 29.71
CA TRP A 239 -2.61 14.32 29.31
C TRP A 239 -2.47 15.26 30.50
N GLN A 240 -3.28 15.06 31.54
CA GLN A 240 -3.26 15.89 32.75
C GLN A 240 -1.89 15.90 33.43
N GLU A 241 -1.25 14.74 33.54
CA GLU A 241 0.09 14.61 34.12
C GLU A 241 1.14 15.35 33.27
N SER A 242 1.14 15.13 31.95
CA SER A 242 2.11 15.77 31.05
C SER A 242 1.93 17.28 30.97
N ALA A 243 0.69 17.77 30.84
CA ALA A 243 0.39 19.20 30.83
C ALA A 243 0.83 19.86 32.14
N SER A 244 0.58 19.21 33.29
CA SER A 244 1.01 19.71 34.60
C SER A 244 2.54 19.78 34.72
N VAL A 245 3.26 18.74 34.30
CA VAL A 245 4.74 18.72 34.34
C VAL A 245 5.32 19.80 33.42
N LEU A 246 4.82 19.92 32.19
CA LEU A 246 5.31 20.87 31.19
C LEU A 246 4.97 22.33 31.55
N LEU A 247 3.90 22.60 32.29
CA LEU A 247 3.62 23.95 32.77
C LEU A 247 4.36 24.27 34.08
N ASN A 248 4.35 23.34 35.05
CA ASN A 248 4.60 23.68 36.44
C ASN A 248 5.86 23.04 37.05
N SER A 249 6.60 22.20 36.33
CA SER A 249 7.80 21.55 36.89
C SER A 249 8.84 22.57 37.38
N GLN A 250 9.26 22.42 38.63
CA GLN A 250 10.23 23.30 39.30
C GLN A 250 11.68 22.82 39.17
N GLU A 251 11.89 21.62 38.61
CA GLU A 251 13.22 21.04 38.45
C GLU A 251 14.14 21.96 37.64
N LYS A 252 15.41 22.06 38.04
CA LYS A 252 16.36 23.00 37.46
C LYS A 252 16.84 22.46 36.11
N GLY A 253 16.50 23.17 35.02
CA GLY A 253 16.80 22.73 33.65
C GLY A 253 15.68 21.89 33.01
N ALA A 254 14.53 21.75 33.67
CA ALA A 254 13.36 21.13 33.08
C ALA A 254 12.84 21.94 31.88
N VAL A 255 12.26 21.23 30.92
CA VAL A 255 11.48 21.83 29.83
C VAL A 255 10.11 22.18 30.40
N SER A 256 10.00 23.33 31.07
CA SER A 256 8.74 23.80 31.65
C SER A 256 8.52 25.29 31.52
N LEU A 257 7.25 25.73 31.53
CA LEU A 257 6.91 27.14 31.52
C LEU A 257 7.46 27.83 32.78
N ALA A 258 7.42 27.16 33.93
CA ALA A 258 8.06 27.62 35.17
C ALA A 258 9.59 27.82 35.04
N ALA A 259 10.29 27.06 34.20
CA ALA A 259 11.70 27.31 33.90
C ALA A 259 11.90 28.58 33.06
N VAL A 260 11.03 28.81 32.07
CA VAL A 260 11.00 30.05 31.27
C VAL A 260 10.70 31.27 32.16
N GLU A 261 9.71 31.17 33.05
CA GLU A 261 9.36 32.22 34.01
C GLU A 261 10.54 32.62 34.90
N ARG A 262 11.32 31.64 35.38
CA ARG A 262 12.55 31.91 36.14
C ARG A 262 13.64 32.56 35.29
N ALA A 263 13.79 32.16 34.02
CA ALA A 263 14.77 32.77 33.11
C ALA A 263 14.41 34.23 32.82
N VAL A 264 13.14 34.51 32.55
CA VAL A 264 12.62 35.87 32.33
C VAL A 264 12.75 36.71 33.60
N SER A 265 12.44 36.15 34.77
CA SER A 265 12.62 36.84 36.05
C SER A 265 14.07 37.29 36.28
N LYS A 266 15.06 36.50 35.86
CA LYS A 266 16.47 36.92 35.91
C LYS A 266 16.78 38.06 34.95
N MET A 267 16.16 38.06 33.78
CA MET A 267 16.33 39.14 32.80
C MET A 267 15.66 40.44 33.27
N THR A 268 14.44 40.37 33.80
CA THR A 268 13.74 41.54 34.36
C THR A 268 14.45 42.08 35.59
N GLN A 269 15.00 41.21 36.45
CA GLN A 269 15.82 41.63 37.58
C GLN A 269 17.07 42.40 37.13
N LYS A 270 17.76 41.94 36.09
CA LYS A 270 18.90 42.69 35.51
C LYS A 270 18.48 44.05 34.95
N LEU A 271 17.29 44.16 34.36
CA LEU A 271 16.75 45.45 33.90
C LEU A 271 16.46 46.40 35.08
N ARG A 272 15.93 45.88 36.20
CA ARG A 272 15.75 46.65 37.45
C ARG A 272 17.08 47.14 38.01
N GLU A 273 18.09 46.27 38.07
CA GLU A 273 19.45 46.61 38.50
C GLU A 273 20.12 47.66 37.60
N GLN A 274 19.67 47.77 36.35
CA GLN A 274 20.14 48.75 35.36
C GLN A 274 19.26 50.01 35.27
N ASN A 275 18.32 50.21 36.20
CA ASN A 275 17.41 51.36 36.29
C ASN A 275 16.51 51.59 35.06
N VAL A 276 16.15 50.52 34.34
CA VAL A 276 15.12 50.58 33.28
C VAL A 276 13.74 50.85 33.91
N SER A 277 12.88 51.61 33.23
CA SER A 277 11.54 51.98 33.72
C SER A 277 10.74 50.77 34.21
N GLU A 278 10.22 50.83 35.44
CA GLU A 278 9.43 49.75 36.03
C GLU A 278 8.16 49.45 35.23
N GLU A 279 7.57 50.45 34.55
CA GLU A 279 6.40 50.26 33.69
C GLU A 279 6.68 49.28 32.53
N GLU A 280 7.85 49.39 31.90
CA GLU A 280 8.26 48.49 30.81
C GLU A 280 8.60 47.09 31.33
N ILE A 281 9.18 47.00 32.52
CA ILE A 281 9.48 45.72 33.17
C ILE A 281 8.17 44.98 33.52
N VAL A 282 7.19 45.69 34.08
CA VAL A 282 5.86 45.16 34.39
C VAL A 282 5.13 44.75 33.10
N ASN A 283 5.32 45.45 31.98
CA ASN A 283 4.76 45.06 30.68
C ASN A 283 5.30 43.70 30.20
N ILE A 284 6.61 43.45 30.35
CA ILE A 284 7.24 42.16 30.03
C ILE A 284 6.67 41.04 30.92
N GLU A 285 6.59 41.27 32.24
CA GLU A 285 6.02 40.30 33.18
C GLU A 285 4.53 40.03 32.92
N SER A 286 3.77 41.04 32.49
CA SER A 286 2.35 40.92 32.15
C SER A 286 2.14 40.09 30.89
N LYS A 287 2.98 40.25 29.86
CA LYS A 287 2.95 39.39 28.66
C LYS A 287 3.21 37.93 28.97
N LEU A 288 4.16 37.65 29.86
CA LEU A 288 4.45 36.29 30.28
C LEU A 288 3.26 35.65 31.03
N LYS A 289 2.62 36.40 31.94
CA LYS A 289 1.39 35.95 32.62
C LYS A 289 0.24 35.71 31.66
N PHE A 290 0.05 36.60 30.68
CA PHE A 290 -0.95 36.44 29.64
C PHE A 290 -0.72 35.17 28.82
N GLU A 291 0.53 34.89 28.44
CA GLU A 291 0.89 33.70 27.68
C GLU A 291 0.69 32.40 28.48
N ARG A 292 0.96 32.41 29.79
CA ARG A 292 0.61 31.29 30.68
C ARG A 292 -0.90 31.03 30.67
N ALA A 293 -1.71 32.06 30.94
CA ALA A 293 -3.16 31.91 31.01
C ALA A 293 -3.75 31.42 29.67
N ASN A 294 -3.21 31.91 28.55
CA ASN A 294 -3.60 31.46 27.22
C ASN A 294 -3.26 29.99 26.98
N LEU A 295 -2.06 29.53 27.38
CA LEU A 295 -1.69 28.12 27.26
C LEU A 295 -2.55 27.23 28.15
N GLU A 296 -2.79 27.61 29.40
CA GLU A 296 -3.67 26.89 30.32
C GLU A 296 -5.09 26.75 29.71
N ALA A 297 -5.65 27.83 29.15
CA ALA A 297 -6.96 27.77 28.50
C ALA A 297 -6.98 26.83 27.27
N LYS A 298 -5.92 26.84 26.44
CA LYS A 298 -5.86 26.03 25.21
C LYS A 298 -5.63 24.54 25.49
N LEU A 299 -4.81 24.19 26.48
CA LEU A 299 -4.46 22.80 26.78
C LEU A 299 -5.59 21.99 27.42
N PHE A 300 -6.60 22.67 27.98
CA PHE A 300 -7.79 22.03 28.56
C PHE A 300 -9.04 22.28 27.71
N ASN A 301 -8.85 22.48 26.41
CA ASN A 301 -9.91 22.55 25.42
C ASN A 301 -9.51 21.71 24.20
N ASP A 302 -10.29 20.69 23.85
CA ASP A 302 -9.95 19.76 22.78
C ASP A 302 -9.81 20.45 21.41
N ASN A 303 -10.64 21.45 21.11
CA ASN A 303 -10.60 22.12 19.80
C ASN A 303 -9.36 23.00 19.65
N GLU A 304 -9.01 23.74 20.69
CA GLU A 304 -7.76 24.53 20.73
C GLU A 304 -6.52 23.60 20.69
N THR A 305 -6.60 22.45 21.35
CA THR A 305 -5.55 21.43 21.32
C THR A 305 -5.36 20.85 19.92
N LYS A 306 -6.45 20.53 19.22
CA LYS A 306 -6.41 20.08 17.81
C LYS A 306 -5.74 21.13 16.92
N GLU A 307 -6.06 22.41 17.10
CA GLU A 307 -5.48 23.50 16.33
C GLU A 307 -3.96 23.63 16.58
N LEU A 308 -3.53 23.59 17.85
CA LEU A 308 -2.11 23.60 18.22
C LEU A 308 -1.33 22.44 17.59
N ILE A 309 -1.88 21.23 17.65
CA ILE A 309 -1.26 20.04 17.09
C ILE A 309 -1.21 20.11 15.56
N ASN A 310 -2.29 20.50 14.90
CA ASN A 310 -2.33 20.65 13.44
C ASN A 310 -1.32 21.70 12.96
N GLN A 311 -1.20 22.82 13.68
CA GLN A 311 -0.20 23.84 13.38
C GLN A 311 1.22 23.27 13.53
N ARG A 312 1.47 22.46 14.57
CA ARG A 312 2.78 21.84 14.75
C ARG A 312 3.08 20.78 13.70
N ILE A 313 2.10 19.98 13.28
CA ILE A 313 2.23 19.04 12.16
C ILE A 313 2.63 19.80 10.89
N LYS A 314 1.97 20.92 10.60
CA LYS A 314 2.32 21.79 9.46
C LYS A 314 3.78 22.24 9.54
N GLU A 315 4.22 22.74 10.69
CA GLU A 315 5.62 23.18 10.86
C GLU A 315 6.61 22.03 10.68
N ASP A 316 6.36 20.86 11.27
CA ASP A 316 7.25 19.71 11.16
C ASP A 316 7.29 19.16 9.73
N SER A 317 6.18 19.19 9.00
CA SER A 317 6.14 18.83 7.57
C SER A 317 6.85 19.86 6.68
N LEU A 318 6.78 21.16 6.98
CA LEU A 318 7.57 22.17 6.28
C LEU A 318 9.07 22.00 6.54
N ARG A 319 9.45 21.67 7.78
CA ARG A 319 10.85 21.39 8.17
C ARG A 319 11.38 20.08 7.59
N ALA A 320 10.50 19.17 7.19
CA ALA A 320 10.89 17.92 6.53
C ALA A 320 11.35 18.15 5.08
N ILE A 321 10.97 19.27 4.45
CA ILE A 321 11.44 19.62 3.10
C ILE A 321 12.97 19.72 3.13
N PRO A 322 13.71 19.03 2.24
CA PRO A 322 15.16 18.89 2.34
C PRO A 322 15.89 20.13 1.81
N PHE A 323 15.66 21.30 2.40
CA PHE A 323 16.30 22.55 2.01
C PHE A 323 17.63 22.75 2.76
N LEU A 324 18.74 22.74 2.03
CA LEU A 324 20.12 22.89 2.50
C LEU A 324 20.73 24.23 2.06
N GLY A 325 19.90 25.22 1.73
CA GLY A 325 20.32 26.58 1.39
C GLY A 325 20.66 27.45 2.60
N SER A 326 20.96 28.72 2.33
CA SER A 326 21.47 29.68 3.29
C SER A 326 20.45 30.09 4.37
N ASP A 327 19.17 30.19 4.01
CA ASP A 327 18.10 30.61 4.93
C ASP A 327 16.84 29.72 4.83
N PRO A 328 16.81 28.61 5.60
CA PRO A 328 15.67 27.70 5.63
C PRO A 328 14.39 28.33 6.18
N GLU A 329 14.47 29.31 7.08
CA GLU A 329 13.28 29.94 7.68
C GLU A 329 12.58 30.83 6.65
N SER A 330 13.34 31.60 5.87
CA SER A 330 12.82 32.36 4.73
C SER A 330 12.23 31.46 3.64
N PHE A 331 12.87 30.33 3.33
CA PHE A 331 12.32 29.34 2.39
C PHE A 331 10.97 28.80 2.87
N MET A 332 10.88 28.33 4.12
CA MET A 332 9.63 27.81 4.69
C MET A 332 8.51 28.86 4.71
N ASN A 333 8.84 30.13 5.00
CA ASN A 333 7.87 31.22 4.98
C ASN A 333 7.27 31.48 3.60
N LYS A 334 8.02 31.21 2.52
CA LYS A 334 7.50 31.29 1.13
C LYS A 334 6.58 30.11 0.79
N ILE A 335 6.83 28.92 1.32
CA ILE A 335 6.04 27.71 1.05
C ILE A 335 4.78 27.63 1.93
N SER A 336 4.86 28.08 3.19
CA SER A 336 3.80 27.93 4.20
C SER A 336 2.40 28.36 3.76
N PRO A 337 2.19 29.45 2.99
CA PRO A 337 0.86 29.84 2.50
C PRO A 337 0.20 28.81 1.57
N PHE A 338 1.00 28.01 0.88
CA PHE A 338 0.56 27.00 -0.11
C PHE A 338 0.34 25.61 0.52
N VAL A 339 0.50 25.49 1.83
CA VAL A 339 0.24 24.25 2.58
C VAL A 339 -0.95 24.47 3.50
N LYS A 340 -2.10 23.90 3.13
CA LYS A 340 -3.33 23.93 3.93
C LYS A 340 -3.59 22.51 4.43
N LEU A 341 -3.50 22.31 5.74
CA LEU A 341 -3.76 21.01 6.36
C LEU A 341 -5.25 20.89 6.76
N PRO A 342 -5.85 19.70 6.66
CA PRO A 342 -7.18 19.40 7.18
C PRO A 342 -7.31 19.64 8.69
N GLY A 343 -8.52 19.97 9.15
CA GLY A 343 -8.80 20.21 10.57
C GLY A 343 -8.63 18.98 11.47
N ASP A 344 -8.59 17.79 10.89
CA ASP A 344 -8.47 16.48 11.51
C ASP A 344 -7.08 15.83 11.32
N SER A 345 -6.08 16.58 10.89
CA SER A 345 -4.70 16.08 10.65
C SER A 345 -4.11 15.36 11.87
N TYR A 346 -4.38 15.85 13.09
CA TYR A 346 -3.94 15.23 14.35
C TYR A 346 -4.33 13.74 14.49
N SER A 347 -5.43 13.31 13.85
CA SER A 347 -5.96 11.94 13.96
C SER A 347 -5.06 10.89 13.32
N LEU A 348 -4.15 11.31 12.43
CA LEU A 348 -3.18 10.45 11.76
C LEU A 348 -1.91 10.21 12.58
N LEU A 349 -1.77 10.79 13.78
CA LEU A 349 -0.68 10.45 14.68
C LEU A 349 -0.85 9.01 15.21
N LYS A 350 -0.03 8.07 14.73
CA LYS A 350 -0.10 6.66 15.15
C LYS A 350 1.12 6.22 15.96
N ALA A 351 0.90 5.37 16.96
CA ALA A 351 1.96 4.88 17.86
C ALA A 351 3.11 4.19 17.10
N ASN A 352 2.77 3.47 16.03
CA ASN A 352 3.71 2.69 15.21
C ASN A 352 4.48 3.54 14.19
N GLU A 353 4.02 4.76 13.89
CA GLU A 353 4.65 5.61 12.90
C GLU A 353 5.74 6.47 13.53
N LYS A 354 6.89 6.60 12.90
CA LYS A 354 7.97 7.44 13.45
C LYS A 354 7.65 8.93 13.34
N ASN A 355 7.10 9.33 12.20
CA ASN A 355 6.81 10.70 11.80
C ASN A 355 5.38 10.77 11.23
N HIS A 356 4.80 11.98 11.21
CA HIS A 356 3.50 12.19 10.57
C HIS A 356 3.63 12.01 9.04
N PRO A 357 2.69 11.32 8.36
CA PRO A 357 2.80 10.98 6.93
C PRO A 357 2.86 12.19 5.99
N PHE A 358 2.32 13.35 6.41
CA PHE A 358 2.43 14.59 5.64
C PHE A 358 3.88 15.08 5.45
N GLN A 359 4.82 14.64 6.30
CA GLN A 359 6.24 14.96 6.10
C GLN A 359 6.74 14.42 4.75
N ASP A 360 6.37 13.18 4.39
CA ASP A 360 6.80 12.55 3.14
C ASP A 360 6.10 13.15 1.91
N ILE A 361 4.83 13.56 2.07
CA ILE A 361 4.07 14.26 1.02
C ILE A 361 4.73 15.60 0.67
N LEU A 362 5.04 16.42 1.68
CA LEU A 362 5.68 17.71 1.47
C LEU A 362 7.11 17.55 0.95
N TYR A 363 7.87 16.58 1.48
CA TYR A 363 9.21 16.25 1.00
C TYR A 363 9.21 15.96 -0.51
N SER A 364 8.36 15.02 -0.93
CA SER A 364 8.34 14.52 -2.31
C SER A 364 7.82 15.57 -3.30
N ASN A 365 6.74 16.27 -2.95
CA ASN A 365 6.19 17.33 -3.81
C ASN A 365 7.14 18.53 -3.90
N ALA A 366 7.84 18.90 -2.81
CA ALA A 366 8.80 19.99 -2.87
C ALA A 366 9.97 19.69 -3.81
N LEU A 367 10.48 18.45 -3.81
CA LEU A 367 11.48 18.03 -4.78
C LEU A 367 10.93 18.06 -6.21
N LYS A 368 9.72 17.52 -6.42
CA LYS A 368 9.09 17.46 -7.74
C LYS A 368 8.94 18.82 -8.41
N PHE A 369 8.58 19.86 -7.66
CA PHE A 369 8.27 21.18 -8.22
C PHE A 369 9.40 22.21 -8.08
N PHE A 370 10.31 22.04 -7.13
CA PHE A 370 11.34 23.04 -6.84
C PHE A 370 12.77 22.55 -7.09
N ALA A 371 13.02 21.25 -7.24
CA ALA A 371 14.37 20.76 -7.56
C ALA A 371 14.73 21.07 -9.02
N ASP A 372 16.02 21.35 -9.24
CA ASP A 372 16.55 21.62 -10.59
C ASP A 372 16.62 20.35 -11.46
N SER A 373 16.61 19.16 -10.86
CA SER A 373 16.52 17.89 -11.56
C SER A 373 15.91 16.79 -10.68
N SER A 374 15.37 15.74 -11.30
CA SER A 374 14.76 14.58 -10.63
C SER A 374 15.72 13.75 -9.79
N ASP A 375 17.02 13.88 -10.04
CA ASP A 375 18.07 13.03 -9.45
C ASP A 375 18.66 13.66 -8.17
N ILE A 376 18.30 14.92 -7.89
CA ILE A 376 18.76 15.66 -6.70
C ILE A 376 17.71 15.49 -5.59
N GLY A 377 18.07 14.77 -4.53
CA GLY A 377 17.22 14.52 -3.35
C GLY A 377 17.16 15.66 -2.32
N TYR A 378 17.51 16.89 -2.70
CA TYR A 378 17.49 18.07 -1.82
C TYR A 378 17.26 19.37 -2.60
N LEU A 379 16.93 20.45 -1.88
CA LEU A 379 16.79 21.82 -2.40
C LEU A 379 17.89 22.70 -1.81
N ASN A 380 18.31 23.73 -2.53
CA ASN A 380 19.32 24.70 -2.06
C ASN A 380 18.96 26.12 -2.56
N ASP A 381 19.89 27.08 -2.43
CA ASP A 381 19.66 28.46 -2.85
C ASP A 381 19.35 28.58 -4.36
N ASP A 382 19.90 27.70 -5.20
CA ASP A 382 19.60 27.69 -6.64
C ASP A 382 18.14 27.28 -6.91
N SER A 383 17.56 26.45 -6.04
CA SER A 383 16.15 26.05 -6.10
C SER A 383 15.18 27.21 -5.85
N LEU A 384 15.63 28.32 -5.25
CA LEU A 384 14.79 29.49 -4.99
C LEU A 384 14.25 30.12 -6.26
N LYS A 385 14.94 29.98 -7.40
CA LYS A 385 14.46 30.46 -8.71
C LYS A 385 13.23 29.70 -9.21
N ASN A 386 13.03 28.47 -8.72
CA ASN A 386 11.92 27.60 -9.10
C ASN A 386 10.66 27.84 -8.25
N LEU A 387 10.73 28.73 -7.24
CA LEU A 387 9.57 29.21 -6.48
C LEU A 387 8.75 30.22 -7.29
N THR A 388 8.43 29.88 -8.53
CA THR A 388 7.54 30.69 -9.37
C THR A 388 6.08 30.47 -8.95
N PRO A 389 5.17 31.42 -9.20
CA PRO A 389 3.76 31.25 -8.89
C PRO A 389 3.14 29.98 -9.50
N GLU A 390 3.58 29.58 -10.70
CA GLU A 390 3.09 28.38 -11.38
C GLU A 390 3.47 27.11 -10.61
N ASN A 391 4.76 26.99 -10.23
CA ASN A 391 5.24 25.84 -9.46
C ASN A 391 4.66 25.81 -8.04
N LEU A 392 4.48 26.98 -7.41
CA LEU A 392 3.86 27.08 -6.08
C LEU A 392 2.38 26.64 -6.10
N ASN A 393 1.62 27.06 -7.12
CA ASN A 393 0.23 26.63 -7.29
C ASN A 393 0.13 25.14 -7.64
N ALA A 394 1.03 24.62 -8.48
CA ALA A 394 1.07 23.20 -8.81
C ALA A 394 1.46 22.35 -7.58
N PHE A 395 2.39 22.84 -6.76
CA PHE A 395 2.74 22.26 -5.47
C PHE A 395 1.54 22.26 -4.51
N GLU A 396 0.82 23.38 -4.37
CA GLU A 396 -0.39 23.46 -3.53
C GLU A 396 -1.42 22.40 -3.94
N GLN A 397 -1.73 22.30 -5.24
CA GLN A 397 -2.69 21.34 -5.76
C GLN A 397 -2.25 19.89 -5.55
N ALA A 398 -0.98 19.59 -5.78
CA ALA A 398 -0.46 18.24 -5.61
C ALA A 398 -0.42 17.80 -4.15
N VAL A 399 0.03 18.69 -3.24
CA VAL A 399 0.01 18.45 -1.80
C VAL A 399 -1.41 18.27 -1.29
N ALA A 400 -2.35 19.13 -1.71
CA ALA A 400 -3.76 18.98 -1.34
C ALA A 400 -4.33 17.65 -1.85
N ALA A 401 -4.07 17.27 -3.09
CA ALA A 401 -4.55 16.02 -3.66
C ALA A 401 -3.97 14.79 -2.95
N ASP A 402 -2.68 14.79 -2.61
CA ASP A 402 -2.05 13.66 -1.92
C ASP A 402 -2.48 13.57 -0.44
N ILE A 403 -2.70 14.71 0.21
CA ILE A 403 -3.33 14.75 1.54
C ILE A 403 -4.76 14.22 1.44
N ASP A 404 -5.55 14.68 0.47
CA ASP A 404 -6.92 14.19 0.27
C ASP A 404 -6.94 12.69 -0.02
N LYS A 405 -5.98 12.13 -0.78
CA LYS A 405 -5.81 10.67 -0.93
C LYS A 405 -5.52 9.97 0.39
N LEU A 406 -4.68 10.56 1.23
CA LEU A 406 -4.33 10.02 2.54
C LEU A 406 -5.50 10.07 3.53
N MET A 407 -6.24 11.17 3.54
CA MET A 407 -7.44 11.36 4.37
C MET A 407 -8.63 10.54 3.85
N SER A 408 -8.70 10.32 2.53
CA SER A 408 -9.66 9.43 1.88
C SER A 408 -9.25 7.96 1.93
N ARG A 409 -8.67 7.52 3.04
CA ARG A 409 -8.43 6.09 3.36
C ARG A 409 -9.67 5.37 3.91
N ASP A 410 -10.78 6.10 4.11
CA ASP A 410 -12.03 5.59 4.70
C ASP A 410 -13.02 5.10 3.67
N VAL A 411 -12.95 3.84 3.24
CA VAL A 411 -13.87 3.37 2.19
C VAL A 411 -15.27 3.24 2.78
N THR A 412 -16.22 4.09 2.36
CA THR A 412 -17.64 3.92 2.66
C THR A 412 -18.31 3.11 1.57
N LEU A 413 -18.83 1.92 1.91
CA LEU A 413 -19.64 1.10 1.02
C LEU A 413 -21.09 1.11 1.51
N ASN A 414 -22.03 1.28 0.59
CA ASN A 414 -23.42 0.96 0.86
C ASN A 414 -23.66 -0.54 0.62
N VAL A 415 -24.21 -1.23 1.61
CA VAL A 415 -24.50 -2.67 1.53
C VAL A 415 -25.43 -3.00 0.35
N SER A 416 -26.34 -2.10 -0.01
CA SER A 416 -27.24 -2.30 -1.15
C SER A 416 -26.50 -2.52 -2.48
N ASP A 417 -25.33 -1.90 -2.64
CA ASP A 417 -24.54 -1.96 -3.86
C ASP A 417 -23.79 -3.29 -4.01
N LEU A 418 -23.71 -4.08 -2.93
CA LEU A 418 -22.98 -5.34 -2.87
C LEU A 418 -23.89 -6.58 -3.08
N LYS A 419 -25.21 -6.38 -3.22
CA LYS A 419 -26.22 -7.46 -3.37
C LYS A 419 -25.95 -8.42 -4.53
N SER A 420 -25.55 -7.89 -5.69
CA SER A 420 -25.26 -8.68 -6.90
C SER A 420 -23.99 -9.51 -6.78
N TYR A 421 -23.04 -9.09 -5.93
CA TYR A 421 -21.79 -9.80 -5.67
C TYR A 421 -22.01 -11.01 -4.77
N VAL A 422 -22.74 -10.84 -3.67
CA VAL A 422 -23.04 -11.95 -2.73
C VAL A 422 -23.81 -13.08 -3.39
N ALA A 423 -24.72 -12.77 -4.32
CA ALA A 423 -25.45 -13.77 -5.08
C ALA A 423 -24.52 -14.74 -5.84
N ASN A 424 -23.35 -14.25 -6.29
CA ASN A 424 -22.42 -14.97 -7.16
C ASN A 424 -21.15 -15.46 -6.45
N SER A 425 -20.92 -15.10 -5.18
CA SER A 425 -19.75 -15.53 -4.42
C SER A 425 -19.94 -16.94 -3.85
N PRO A 426 -18.99 -17.87 -4.05
CA PRO A 426 -19.10 -19.24 -3.55
C PRO A 426 -18.65 -19.42 -2.08
N ASN A 427 -18.03 -18.42 -1.45
CA ASN A 427 -17.50 -18.50 -0.08
C ASN A 427 -18.35 -17.68 0.92
N PRO A 428 -18.37 -18.05 2.22
CA PRO A 428 -18.87 -17.17 3.27
C PRO A 428 -18.09 -15.85 3.25
N ASP A 429 -18.81 -14.74 3.15
CA ASP A 429 -18.30 -13.39 2.91
C ASP A 429 -18.90 -12.45 3.96
N LEU A 430 -18.09 -11.56 4.53
CA LEU A 430 -18.49 -10.48 5.46
C LEU A 430 -19.70 -9.69 4.92
N ILE A 431 -19.78 -9.53 3.60
CA ILE A 431 -20.85 -8.82 2.91
C ILE A 431 -22.20 -9.54 3.05
N ALA A 432 -22.21 -10.87 3.14
CA ALA A 432 -23.44 -11.64 3.33
C ALA A 432 -24.11 -11.40 4.68
N ASP A 433 -23.32 -11.16 5.74
CA ASP A 433 -23.85 -10.88 7.08
C ASP A 433 -24.44 -9.47 7.19
N TYR A 434 -23.94 -8.52 6.40
CA TYR A 434 -24.55 -7.20 6.30
C TYR A 434 -25.88 -7.23 5.55
N LEU A 435 -26.01 -8.10 4.54
CA LEU A 435 -27.31 -8.36 3.90
C LEU A 435 -28.28 -9.05 4.87
N ALA A 436 -27.80 -9.94 5.72
CA ALA A 436 -28.62 -10.54 6.77
C ALA A 436 -29.20 -9.48 7.72
N LEU A 437 -28.44 -8.43 8.07
CA LEU A 437 -28.95 -7.30 8.86
C LEU A 437 -30.07 -6.55 8.13
N GLU A 438 -29.88 -6.19 6.86
CA GLU A 438 -30.91 -5.51 6.09
C GLU A 438 -32.21 -6.33 6.08
N TRP A 439 -32.10 -7.64 5.92
CA TRP A 439 -33.22 -8.59 5.92
C TRP A 439 -33.94 -8.68 7.26
N GLN A 440 -33.18 -8.72 8.36
CA GLN A 440 -33.73 -8.71 9.73
C GLN A 440 -34.60 -7.48 10.00
N VAL A 441 -34.28 -6.36 9.36
CA VAL A 441 -35.03 -5.10 9.52
C VAL A 441 -36.15 -4.99 8.50
N HIS A 442 -35.89 -5.33 7.24
CA HIS A 442 -36.81 -5.10 6.13
C HIS A 442 -36.81 -6.26 5.13
N THR A 443 -37.97 -6.88 4.98
CA THR A 443 -38.26 -7.96 4.04
C THR A 443 -39.54 -7.59 3.27
N PRO A 444 -39.46 -7.21 1.98
CA PRO A 444 -40.56 -6.55 1.28
C PRO A 444 -41.88 -7.33 1.23
N GLY A 445 -41.83 -8.64 0.97
CA GLY A 445 -43.05 -9.45 0.93
C GLY A 445 -43.70 -9.62 2.29
N LEU A 446 -42.89 -9.88 3.33
CA LEU A 446 -43.36 -9.95 4.71
C LEU A 446 -43.98 -8.62 5.18
N LYS A 447 -43.32 -7.50 4.90
CA LYS A 447 -43.85 -6.17 5.22
C LYS A 447 -45.19 -5.92 4.54
N GLY A 448 -45.30 -6.21 3.25
CA GLY A 448 -46.54 -6.04 2.51
C GLY A 448 -47.69 -6.86 3.10
N LEU A 449 -47.43 -8.12 3.45
CA LEU A 449 -48.41 -8.97 4.14
C LEU A 449 -48.80 -8.37 5.50
N TYR A 450 -47.82 -7.96 6.30
CA TYR A 450 -48.07 -7.41 7.63
C TYR A 450 -48.93 -6.13 7.56
N ASP A 451 -48.59 -5.19 6.67
CA ASP A 451 -49.32 -3.93 6.51
C ASP A 451 -50.80 -4.19 6.13
N ASP A 452 -51.07 -5.13 5.21
CA ASP A 452 -52.42 -5.53 4.82
C ASP A 452 -53.18 -6.31 5.92
N LEU A 453 -52.49 -7.07 6.77
CA LEU A 453 -53.09 -7.72 7.94
C LEU A 453 -53.54 -6.72 9.00
N GLN A 454 -52.84 -5.58 9.12
CA GLN A 454 -53.18 -4.49 10.03
C GLN A 454 -54.16 -3.47 9.42
N ALA A 455 -54.32 -3.46 8.09
CA ALA A 455 -55.24 -2.56 7.41
C ALA A 455 -56.70 -2.76 7.84
N SER A 456 -57.49 -1.69 7.75
CA SER A 456 -58.94 -1.71 7.97
C SER A 456 -59.64 -1.01 6.80
N PRO A 457 -60.52 -1.68 6.04
CA PRO A 457 -61.00 -3.06 6.21
C PRO A 457 -59.95 -4.13 5.82
N GLN A 458 -60.04 -5.30 6.45
CA GLN A 458 -59.12 -6.42 6.22
C GLN A 458 -59.49 -7.22 4.98
N LEU A 459 -58.48 -7.58 4.19
CA LEU A 459 -58.64 -8.46 3.02
C LEU A 459 -58.94 -9.89 3.44
N GLN A 460 -59.64 -10.62 2.58
CA GLN A 460 -59.86 -12.06 2.78
C GLN A 460 -58.56 -12.84 2.54
N LEU A 461 -58.42 -14.02 3.17
CA LEU A 461 -57.21 -14.86 3.04
C LEU A 461 -56.82 -15.18 1.60
N ASN A 462 -57.79 -15.41 0.71
CA ASN A 462 -57.50 -15.68 -0.70
C ASN A 462 -56.97 -14.45 -1.43
N GLU A 463 -57.41 -13.25 -1.06
CA GLU A 463 -56.91 -11.99 -1.61
C GLU A 463 -55.49 -11.71 -1.11
N LEU A 464 -55.21 -12.00 0.18
CA LEU A 464 -53.87 -11.94 0.76
C LEU A 464 -52.92 -12.93 0.10
N GLU A 465 -53.34 -14.18 -0.14
CA GLU A 465 -52.54 -15.20 -0.85
C GLU A 465 -52.20 -14.71 -2.26
N ASN A 466 -53.21 -14.28 -3.02
CA ASN A 466 -53.02 -13.80 -4.40
C ASN A 466 -52.10 -12.58 -4.48
N LYS A 467 -52.15 -11.69 -3.48
CA LYS A 467 -51.34 -10.46 -3.44
C LYS A 467 -49.91 -10.71 -2.98
N HIS A 468 -49.69 -11.58 -1.99
CA HIS A 468 -48.40 -11.67 -1.29
C HIS A 468 -47.64 -12.98 -1.46
N ALA A 469 -48.26 -14.11 -1.82
CA ALA A 469 -47.56 -15.40 -1.86
C ALA A 469 -46.31 -15.38 -2.78
N LYS A 470 -46.40 -14.69 -3.93
CA LYS A 470 -45.27 -14.52 -4.84
C LYS A 470 -44.14 -13.68 -4.24
N GLN A 471 -44.49 -12.64 -3.49
CA GLN A 471 -43.51 -11.77 -2.83
C GLN A 471 -42.82 -12.50 -1.68
N LEU A 472 -43.58 -13.23 -0.85
CA LEU A 472 -43.03 -14.06 0.23
C LEU A 472 -42.11 -15.16 -0.30
N LEU A 473 -42.45 -15.79 -1.43
CA LEU A 473 -41.58 -16.77 -2.06
C LEU A 473 -40.32 -16.12 -2.65
N SER A 474 -40.45 -14.93 -3.23
CA SER A 474 -39.29 -14.13 -3.65
C SER A 474 -38.41 -13.76 -2.46
N ASP A 475 -38.99 -13.58 -1.28
CA ASP A 475 -38.20 -13.35 -0.08
C ASP A 475 -37.33 -14.60 0.21
N LEU A 476 -37.93 -15.79 0.26
CA LEU A 476 -37.19 -17.04 0.49
C LEU A 476 -36.15 -17.34 -0.61
N ALA A 477 -36.45 -17.02 -1.87
CA ALA A 477 -35.53 -17.22 -3.01
C ALA A 477 -34.28 -16.35 -2.92
N ASN A 478 -34.39 -15.15 -2.36
CA ASN A 478 -33.25 -14.27 -2.15
C ASN A 478 -32.41 -14.72 -0.95
N LEU A 479 -33.08 -15.20 0.11
CA LEU A 479 -32.42 -15.78 1.28
C LEU A 479 -31.57 -17.00 0.92
N SER A 480 -32.09 -17.93 0.11
CA SER A 480 -31.37 -19.14 -0.27
C SER A 480 -30.06 -18.89 -1.02
N LYS A 481 -29.87 -17.66 -1.53
CA LYS A 481 -28.63 -17.23 -2.20
C LYS A 481 -27.55 -16.79 -1.21
N LEU A 482 -27.88 -16.55 0.07
CA LEU A 482 -26.91 -16.11 1.07
C LEU A 482 -25.96 -17.26 1.46
N PRO A 483 -24.63 -17.02 1.47
CA PRO A 483 -23.63 -18.01 1.87
C PRO A 483 -23.85 -18.65 3.25
N SER A 484 -24.44 -17.92 4.21
CA SER A 484 -24.67 -18.38 5.59
C SER A 484 -25.71 -19.51 5.69
N VAL A 485 -26.62 -19.63 4.71
CA VAL A 485 -27.64 -20.68 4.64
C VAL A 485 -27.46 -21.61 3.45
N ARG A 486 -26.52 -21.29 2.54
CA ARG A 486 -26.17 -22.08 1.36
C ARG A 486 -25.54 -23.40 1.82
N GLY A 487 -26.24 -24.51 1.58
CA GLY A 487 -25.85 -25.85 2.05
C GLY A 487 -26.61 -26.34 3.29
N ILE A 488 -27.37 -25.48 3.97
CA ILE A 488 -28.35 -25.86 5.01
C ILE A 488 -29.73 -26.04 4.37
N LEU A 489 -30.10 -25.13 3.47
CA LEU A 489 -31.38 -25.16 2.76
C LEU A 489 -31.28 -25.93 1.43
N PRO A 490 -32.38 -26.57 0.98
CA PRO A 490 -32.49 -27.09 -0.38
C PRO A 490 -32.33 -25.96 -1.42
N GLU A 491 -31.85 -26.30 -2.61
CA GLU A 491 -31.72 -25.34 -3.70
C GLU A 491 -33.09 -24.80 -4.14
N PHE A 492 -33.20 -23.48 -4.27
CA PHE A 492 -34.39 -22.85 -4.82
C PHE A 492 -34.48 -23.09 -6.32
N LYS A 493 -35.66 -23.49 -6.81
CA LYS A 493 -35.95 -23.71 -8.22
C LYS A 493 -36.90 -22.62 -8.73
N GLU A 494 -36.60 -22.00 -9.88
CA GLU A 494 -37.45 -20.95 -10.46
C GLU A 494 -38.88 -21.47 -10.76
N GLU A 495 -39.02 -22.78 -11.02
CA GLU A 495 -40.31 -23.44 -11.20
C GLU A 495 -41.23 -23.33 -9.98
N PHE A 496 -40.69 -23.10 -8.77
CA PHE A 496 -41.48 -22.91 -7.56
C PHE A 496 -42.44 -21.71 -7.65
N TYR A 497 -42.15 -20.70 -8.47
CA TYR A 497 -43.10 -19.61 -8.71
C TYR A 497 -44.39 -20.09 -9.40
N ASN A 498 -44.32 -21.15 -10.20
CA ASN A 498 -45.49 -21.73 -10.86
C ASN A 498 -46.36 -22.55 -9.90
N GLU A 499 -45.79 -23.01 -8.78
CA GLU A 499 -46.51 -23.80 -7.77
C GLU A 499 -47.56 -22.96 -7.01
N ILE A 500 -47.35 -21.65 -6.88
CA ILE A 500 -48.28 -20.74 -6.19
C ILE A 500 -49.66 -20.74 -6.85
N ALA A 501 -49.72 -20.84 -8.19
CA ALA A 501 -50.97 -20.85 -8.94
C ALA A 501 -51.73 -22.18 -8.83
N LYS A 502 -51.11 -23.23 -8.30
CA LYS A 502 -51.74 -24.55 -8.09
C LYS A 502 -52.44 -24.61 -6.74
N LYS A 503 -53.43 -25.50 -6.64
CA LYS A 503 -54.08 -25.80 -5.36
C LYS A 503 -53.08 -26.46 -4.39
N PRO A 504 -53.21 -26.28 -3.06
CA PRO A 504 -52.26 -26.82 -2.09
C PRO A 504 -51.95 -28.32 -2.23
N GLU A 505 -52.93 -29.13 -2.63
CA GLU A 505 -52.79 -30.57 -2.82
C GLU A 505 -51.95 -30.91 -4.07
N GLU A 506 -51.95 -30.04 -5.07
CA GLU A 506 -51.28 -30.20 -6.36
C GLU A 506 -49.85 -29.65 -6.37
N ARG A 507 -49.44 -28.94 -5.31
CA ARG A 507 -48.08 -28.41 -5.15
C ARG A 507 -47.07 -29.53 -4.92
N SER A 508 -45.91 -29.44 -5.57
CA SER A 508 -44.87 -30.47 -5.53
C SER A 508 -44.26 -30.69 -4.14
N ASP A 509 -43.79 -31.91 -3.88
CA ASP A 509 -43.12 -32.25 -2.62
C ASP A 509 -41.81 -31.48 -2.43
N GLU A 510 -41.10 -31.18 -3.52
CA GLU A 510 -39.87 -30.38 -3.49
C GLU A 510 -40.13 -28.94 -3.01
N TYR A 511 -41.21 -28.32 -3.50
CA TYR A 511 -41.65 -26.99 -3.07
C TYR A 511 -42.01 -26.99 -1.58
N LYS A 512 -42.81 -27.97 -1.15
CA LYS A 512 -43.21 -28.13 0.26
C LYS A 512 -41.99 -28.35 1.17
N ASN A 513 -41.04 -29.19 0.74
CA ASN A 513 -39.81 -29.44 1.49
C ASN A 513 -38.93 -28.19 1.61
N PHE A 514 -38.79 -27.39 0.54
CA PHE A 514 -38.05 -26.13 0.59
C PHE A 514 -38.64 -25.17 1.63
N ILE A 515 -39.95 -24.94 1.59
CA ILE A 515 -40.62 -24.02 2.54
C ILE A 515 -40.53 -24.56 3.97
N ASN A 516 -40.75 -25.87 4.19
CA ASN A 516 -40.61 -26.49 5.50
C ASN A 516 -39.20 -26.28 6.06
N LYS A 517 -38.15 -26.51 5.26
CA LYS A 517 -36.77 -26.28 5.70
C LYS A 517 -36.47 -24.82 6.03
N CYS A 518 -37.06 -23.87 5.30
CA CYS A 518 -36.98 -22.45 5.66
C CYS A 518 -37.70 -22.14 6.99
N SER A 519 -38.82 -22.80 7.29
CA SER A 519 -39.56 -22.63 8.56
C SER A 519 -38.85 -23.25 9.77
N GLU A 520 -37.96 -24.22 9.54
CA GLU A 520 -37.18 -24.93 10.56
C GLU A 520 -35.86 -24.24 10.91
N LEU A 521 -35.56 -23.07 10.31
CA LEU A 521 -34.35 -22.34 10.64
C LEU A 521 -34.30 -21.97 12.14
N PRO A 522 -33.10 -22.02 12.76
CA PRO A 522 -32.90 -21.58 14.15
C PRO A 522 -33.36 -20.12 14.37
N ASP A 523 -33.91 -19.81 15.55
CA ASP A 523 -34.45 -18.46 15.85
C ASP A 523 -33.36 -17.37 15.88
N ASP A 524 -32.09 -17.75 16.07
CA ASP A 524 -30.92 -16.88 15.98
C ASP A 524 -30.44 -16.66 14.52
N MET A 525 -31.08 -17.29 13.53
CA MET A 525 -30.77 -17.17 12.11
C MET A 525 -31.97 -16.65 11.30
N LEU A 526 -31.91 -15.39 10.87
CA LEU A 526 -32.74 -14.83 9.79
C LEU A 526 -34.27 -15.00 9.95
N GLN A 527 -34.82 -14.71 11.14
CA GLN A 527 -36.25 -14.90 11.48
C GLN A 527 -37.28 -14.39 10.45
N PRO A 528 -37.10 -13.24 9.75
CA PRO A 528 -38.09 -12.81 8.77
C PRO A 528 -38.35 -13.86 7.68
N ALA A 529 -37.33 -14.65 7.31
CA ALA A 529 -37.53 -15.78 6.41
C ALA A 529 -38.39 -16.89 7.00
N LYS A 530 -38.22 -17.20 8.29
CA LYS A 530 -39.08 -18.15 9.01
C LYS A 530 -40.54 -17.66 9.04
N CYS A 531 -40.75 -16.36 9.23
CA CYS A 531 -42.08 -15.75 9.17
C CYS A 531 -42.69 -15.85 7.77
N SER A 532 -41.91 -15.54 6.72
CA SER A 532 -42.36 -15.69 5.32
C SER A 532 -42.67 -17.15 4.97
N ALA A 533 -41.84 -18.09 5.43
CA ALA A 533 -42.07 -19.53 5.24
C ALA A 533 -43.32 -20.01 5.97
N GLN A 534 -43.52 -19.59 7.23
CA GLN A 534 -44.72 -19.93 8.00
C GLN A 534 -45.98 -19.40 7.32
N ALA A 535 -45.98 -18.15 6.84
CA ALA A 535 -47.12 -17.59 6.10
C ALA A 535 -47.45 -18.41 4.84
N LEU A 536 -46.44 -18.85 4.09
CA LEU A 536 -46.62 -19.73 2.93
C LEU A 536 -47.14 -21.13 3.32
N LEU A 537 -46.71 -21.70 4.45
CA LEU A 537 -47.24 -22.96 4.97
C LEU A 537 -48.70 -22.85 5.40
N GLU A 538 -49.10 -21.73 6.01
CA GLU A 538 -50.49 -21.49 6.36
C GLU A 538 -51.37 -21.34 5.10
N PHE A 539 -50.86 -20.70 4.04
CA PHE A 539 -51.54 -20.72 2.73
C PHE A 539 -51.66 -22.15 2.15
N ASN A 540 -50.81 -23.10 2.54
CA ASN A 540 -50.90 -24.50 2.11
C ASN A 540 -51.94 -25.32 2.90
N LYS A 541 -52.59 -24.78 3.94
CA LYS A 541 -53.60 -25.54 4.71
C LYS A 541 -54.97 -25.54 4.02
N TYR A 542 -55.67 -26.67 4.18
CA TYR A 542 -57.02 -26.90 3.64
C TYR A 542 -58.10 -26.11 4.41
N GLU A 543 -58.00 -26.09 5.74
CA GLU A 543 -58.84 -25.24 6.60
C GLU A 543 -58.08 -23.95 6.93
N ARG A 544 -58.63 -22.81 6.53
CA ARG A 544 -57.98 -21.50 6.67
C ARG A 544 -58.86 -20.56 7.49
N ASP A 545 -58.37 -20.13 8.64
CA ASP A 545 -59.01 -19.11 9.48
C ASP A 545 -58.10 -17.89 9.59
N LEU A 546 -58.65 -16.70 9.34
CA LEU A 546 -57.87 -15.44 9.30
C LEU A 546 -57.28 -15.12 10.68
N ASN A 547 -58.00 -15.44 11.76
CA ASN A 547 -57.52 -15.18 13.12
C ASN A 547 -56.36 -16.12 13.47
N SER A 548 -56.47 -17.40 13.14
CA SER A 548 -55.43 -18.40 13.32
C SER A 548 -54.18 -18.09 12.47
N PHE A 549 -54.37 -17.64 11.22
CA PHE A 549 -53.30 -17.17 10.36
C PHE A 549 -52.55 -15.98 10.98
N LYS A 550 -53.29 -14.97 11.43
CA LYS A 550 -52.73 -13.79 12.12
C LYS A 550 -51.96 -14.17 13.36
N GLN A 551 -52.54 -15.03 14.19
CA GLN A 551 -51.91 -15.49 15.41
C GLN A 551 -50.59 -16.24 15.10
N GLY A 552 -50.57 -17.09 14.06
CA GLY A 552 -49.36 -17.78 13.63
C GLY A 552 -48.23 -16.84 13.21
N VAL A 553 -48.53 -15.83 12.38
CA VAL A 553 -47.56 -14.82 11.95
C VAL A 553 -47.08 -13.96 13.13
N SER A 554 -47.99 -13.51 14.01
CA SER A 554 -47.64 -12.73 15.20
C SER A 554 -46.80 -13.52 16.20
N CYS A 555 -47.11 -14.79 16.47
CA CYS A 555 -46.30 -15.63 17.36
C CYS A 555 -44.87 -15.83 16.84
N ALA A 556 -44.69 -15.97 15.53
CA ALA A 556 -43.34 -16.08 14.94
C ALA A 556 -42.52 -14.79 15.14
N ILE A 557 -43.16 -13.63 15.00
CA ILE A 557 -42.56 -12.31 15.25
C ILE A 557 -42.21 -12.14 16.73
N ASP A 558 -43.13 -12.48 17.65
CA ASP A 558 -42.95 -12.32 19.09
C ASP A 558 -41.86 -13.24 19.65
N ASN A 559 -41.76 -14.48 19.17
CA ASN A 559 -40.72 -15.42 19.58
C ASN A 559 -39.31 -14.86 19.31
N TYR A 560 -39.12 -14.20 18.16
CA TYR A 560 -37.84 -13.54 17.87
C TYR A 560 -37.57 -12.36 18.79
N LYS A 561 -38.56 -11.49 19.05
CA LYS A 561 -38.35 -10.37 19.97
C LYS A 561 -37.88 -10.85 21.34
N ASN A 562 -38.50 -11.91 21.86
CA ASN A 562 -38.18 -12.46 23.17
C ASN A 562 -36.77 -13.09 23.23
N SER A 563 -36.39 -13.86 22.20
CA SER A 563 -35.02 -14.38 22.06
C SER A 563 -34.00 -13.23 21.91
N GLY A 564 -34.36 -12.27 21.05
CA GLY A 564 -33.82 -10.92 20.83
C GLY A 564 -33.28 -10.26 22.08
N THR A 565 -34.23 -9.81 22.88
CA THR A 565 -34.02 -9.04 24.11
C THR A 565 -33.17 -9.77 25.14
N ALA A 566 -33.31 -11.10 25.27
CA ALA A 566 -32.56 -11.87 26.26
C ALA A 566 -31.05 -11.93 25.94
N GLN A 567 -30.68 -12.02 24.66
CA GLN A 567 -29.29 -11.98 24.24
C GLN A 567 -28.70 -10.58 24.35
N SER A 568 -29.40 -9.57 23.84
CA SER A 568 -28.93 -8.18 23.89
C SER A 568 -28.69 -7.73 25.33
N LYS A 569 -29.58 -8.08 26.27
CA LYS A 569 -29.36 -7.76 27.69
C LYS A 569 -28.03 -8.30 28.22
N ARG A 570 -27.67 -9.54 27.86
CA ARG A 570 -26.39 -10.16 28.26
C ARG A 570 -25.18 -9.48 27.62
N ASP A 571 -25.34 -8.87 26.46
CA ASP A 571 -24.26 -8.22 25.71
C ASP A 571 -24.09 -6.74 26.12
N PHE A 572 -25.17 -6.05 26.49
CA PHE A 572 -25.14 -4.70 27.09
C PHE A 572 -24.52 -4.69 28.49
N ASP A 573 -24.69 -5.76 29.28
CA ASP A 573 -23.98 -5.92 30.56
C ASP A 573 -22.44 -6.01 30.39
N ARG A 574 -21.94 -6.06 29.15
CA ARG A 574 -20.53 -6.35 28.81
C ARG A 574 -19.86 -5.27 27.94
N ALA A 575 -20.58 -4.21 27.54
CA ALA A 575 -20.07 -3.14 26.66
C ALA A 575 -20.73 -1.79 27.00
N GLU A 576 -19.97 -0.71 26.91
CA GLU A 576 -20.47 0.66 27.14
C GLU A 576 -21.31 1.13 25.94
N ILE A 577 -22.40 1.88 26.21
CA ILE A 577 -23.21 2.55 25.19
C ILE A 577 -22.88 4.03 25.24
N LEU A 578 -22.29 4.54 24.17
CA LEU A 578 -22.03 5.95 23.98
C LEU A 578 -23.18 6.56 23.19
N TYR A 579 -23.69 7.69 23.66
CA TYR A 579 -24.70 8.49 22.98
C TYR A 579 -24.15 9.88 22.73
N LYS A 580 -24.20 10.31 21.47
CA LYS A 580 -23.85 11.66 21.05
C LYS A 580 -25.11 12.43 20.70
N GLY A 581 -25.40 13.46 21.48
CA GLY A 581 -26.61 14.27 21.32
C GLY A 581 -26.58 15.21 20.10
N PRO A 582 -27.70 15.89 19.81
CA PRO A 582 -27.77 16.99 18.84
C PRO A 582 -26.81 18.14 19.14
N ASP A 583 -26.43 18.30 20.40
CA ASP A 583 -25.41 19.25 20.89
C ASP A 583 -23.98 18.82 20.57
N GLY A 584 -23.77 17.61 20.03
CA GLY A 584 -22.48 17.05 19.68
C GLY A 584 -21.70 16.50 20.88
N VAL A 585 -22.30 16.50 22.09
CA VAL A 585 -21.66 15.98 23.30
C VAL A 585 -21.85 14.48 23.39
N VAL A 586 -20.76 13.75 23.64
CA VAL A 586 -20.78 12.30 23.85
C VAL A 586 -20.90 12.01 25.35
N LYS A 587 -21.85 11.16 25.72
CA LYS A 587 -22.03 10.65 27.08
C LYS A 587 -22.23 9.14 27.06
N GLU A 588 -21.81 8.47 28.11
CA GLU A 588 -22.16 7.08 28.35
C GLU A 588 -23.62 6.99 28.85
N ILE A 589 -24.37 6.00 28.38
CA ILE A 589 -25.75 5.70 28.81
C ILE A 589 -25.90 4.20 29.09
N THR A 590 -26.85 3.86 29.94
CA THR A 590 -27.22 2.47 30.23
C THR A 590 -28.27 1.94 29.27
N LEU A 591 -28.44 0.61 29.18
CA LEU A 591 -29.55 -0.01 28.43
C LEU A 591 -30.91 0.47 28.95
N GLN A 592 -31.05 0.66 30.26
CA GLN A 592 -32.29 1.17 30.85
C GLN A 592 -32.57 2.60 30.40
N GLU A 593 -31.56 3.48 30.42
CA GLU A 593 -31.71 4.85 29.90
C GLU A 593 -32.04 4.85 28.41
N LEU A 594 -31.42 3.97 27.61
CA LEU A 594 -31.76 3.81 26.20
C LEU A 594 -33.24 3.43 25.99
N GLN A 595 -33.78 2.56 26.84
CA GLN A 595 -35.16 2.07 26.73
C GLN A 595 -36.19 3.06 27.29
N GLU A 596 -35.88 3.75 28.38
CA GLU A 596 -36.86 4.47 29.20
C GLU A 596 -36.67 5.99 29.20
N SER A 597 -35.47 6.51 28.90
CA SER A 597 -35.17 7.95 29.04
C SER A 597 -35.89 8.79 27.98
N GLN A 598 -36.68 9.76 28.44
CA GLN A 598 -37.30 10.78 27.57
C GLN A 598 -36.28 11.81 27.04
N ASP A 599 -35.09 11.89 27.64
CA ASP A 599 -34.04 12.84 27.26
C ASP A 599 -33.29 12.41 25.99
N LEU A 600 -33.51 11.17 25.53
CA LEU A 600 -33.00 10.68 24.26
C LEU A 600 -34.08 10.93 23.18
N PRO A 601 -33.82 11.73 22.13
CA PRO A 601 -34.74 11.98 21.02
C PRO A 601 -34.80 10.78 20.05
N LEU A 602 -35.07 9.58 20.58
CA LEU A 602 -35.24 8.33 19.82
C LEU A 602 -36.71 7.91 19.79
N SER A 603 -37.19 7.47 18.64
CA SER A 603 -38.52 6.86 18.50
C SER A 603 -38.59 5.51 19.21
N ASN A 604 -39.80 5.03 19.52
CA ASN A 604 -39.98 3.73 20.16
C ASN A 604 -39.48 2.58 19.25
N GLU A 605 -39.71 2.67 17.94
CA GLU A 605 -39.14 1.72 16.97
C GLU A 605 -37.61 1.71 17.01
N GLN A 606 -36.95 2.87 17.05
CA GLN A 606 -35.48 2.94 17.15
C GLN A 606 -34.95 2.33 18.44
N ARG A 607 -35.62 2.58 19.57
CA ARG A 607 -35.25 2.02 20.87
C ARG A 607 -35.39 0.51 20.90
N GLU A 608 -36.53 -0.02 20.42
CA GLU A 608 -36.75 -1.46 20.35
C GLU A 608 -35.76 -2.13 19.40
N PHE A 609 -35.44 -1.53 18.25
CA PHE A 609 -34.42 -2.03 17.32
C PHE A 609 -33.05 -2.13 17.98
N LEU A 610 -32.59 -1.04 18.61
CA LEU A 610 -31.30 -0.99 19.31
C LEU A 610 -31.24 -2.03 20.44
N ALA A 611 -32.33 -2.21 21.18
CA ALA A 611 -32.40 -3.14 22.29
C ALA A 611 -32.53 -4.61 21.87
N ALA A 612 -33.15 -4.94 20.72
CA ALA A 612 -33.48 -6.31 20.34
C ALA A 612 -32.56 -6.90 19.26
N SER A 613 -31.96 -6.09 18.39
CA SER A 613 -31.32 -6.56 17.16
C SER A 613 -29.85 -6.18 17.01
N TRP A 614 -29.36 -5.18 17.75
CA TRP A 614 -28.01 -4.64 17.51
C TRP A 614 -26.85 -5.56 17.93
N GLN A 615 -27.01 -6.38 18.98
CA GLN A 615 -25.92 -7.19 19.55
C GLN A 615 -26.05 -8.71 19.35
N GLN A 616 -27.12 -9.19 18.71
CA GLN A 616 -27.35 -10.61 18.53
C GLN A 616 -26.44 -11.25 17.46
N GLY A 617 -25.20 -11.58 17.84
CA GLY A 617 -24.47 -12.78 17.39
C GLY A 617 -24.07 -12.94 15.91
N THR A 618 -24.69 -12.26 14.95
CA THR A 618 -24.40 -12.38 13.51
C THR A 618 -23.32 -11.41 13.03
N PHE A 619 -23.10 -10.30 13.75
CA PHE A 619 -21.92 -9.45 13.52
C PHE A 619 -20.61 -10.07 14.01
N ARG A 620 -20.69 -11.03 14.95
CA ARG A 620 -19.53 -11.78 15.47
C ARG A 620 -19.17 -12.98 14.60
N SER A 621 -20.14 -13.66 14.01
CA SER A 621 -19.90 -14.90 13.25
C SER A 621 -19.25 -14.68 11.88
N GLY A 622 -19.49 -13.53 11.24
CA GLY A 622 -19.00 -13.26 9.89
C GLY A 622 -17.49 -13.08 9.77
N SER A 623 -16.90 -12.30 10.67
CA SER A 623 -15.47 -11.97 10.61
C SER A 623 -14.59 -13.06 11.22
N THR A 624 -15.09 -13.82 12.20
CA THR A 624 -14.32 -14.84 12.92
C THR A 624 -14.39 -16.23 12.28
N ALA A 625 -15.52 -16.62 11.70
CA ALA A 625 -15.66 -17.95 11.10
C ALA A 625 -14.75 -18.14 9.88
N ILE A 626 -14.46 -17.05 9.14
CA ILE A 626 -13.61 -17.09 7.94
C ILE A 626 -12.14 -17.41 8.28
N TYR A 627 -11.63 -16.94 9.43
CA TYR A 627 -10.23 -17.13 9.81
C TYR A 627 -10.00 -18.22 10.85
N GLY A 628 -11.01 -18.55 11.68
CA GLY A 628 -10.94 -19.71 12.57
C GLY A 628 -11.01 -21.05 11.84
N GLY A 629 -11.59 -21.08 10.63
CA GLY A 629 -11.82 -22.30 9.86
C GLY A 629 -10.76 -22.63 8.80
N ARG A 630 -10.00 -21.65 8.29
CA ARG A 630 -8.95 -21.91 7.30
C ARG A 630 -7.62 -22.16 8.01
N LYS A 631 -7.25 -23.44 8.17
CA LYS A 631 -5.84 -23.83 8.22
C LYS A 631 -5.17 -23.31 6.93
N PHE A 632 -4.52 -22.15 6.98
CA PHE A 632 -3.57 -21.78 5.93
C PHE A 632 -2.51 -22.89 5.87
N SER A 633 -2.56 -23.69 4.81
CA SER A 633 -1.67 -24.83 4.58
C SER A 633 -0.24 -24.41 4.26
N SER A 634 0.03 -23.11 4.13
CA SER A 634 1.38 -22.55 4.04
C SER A 634 1.87 -22.11 5.41
N LYS A 635 2.98 -22.71 5.88
CA LYS A 635 3.68 -22.43 7.14
C LYS A 635 4.22 -20.99 7.31
N SER A 636 3.71 -20.00 6.57
CA SER A 636 4.29 -18.66 6.46
C SER A 636 3.30 -17.50 6.58
N THR A 637 2.03 -17.76 6.92
CA THR A 637 1.01 -16.73 7.03
C THR A 637 0.31 -16.84 8.38
N GLY A 638 0.39 -15.77 9.16
CA GLY A 638 -0.06 -15.67 10.55
C GLY A 638 -1.55 -15.88 10.79
N MET A 639 -1.94 -15.99 12.06
CA MET A 639 -3.33 -16.14 12.49
C MET A 639 -3.97 -14.78 12.82
N ILE A 640 -5.21 -14.58 12.38
CA ILE A 640 -6.02 -13.42 12.76
C ILE A 640 -6.79 -13.78 14.02
N PHE A 641 -6.61 -12.98 15.07
CA PHE A 641 -7.30 -13.06 16.35
C PHE A 641 -8.27 -11.91 16.48
N ASP A 642 -9.41 -12.19 17.09
CA ASP A 642 -10.29 -11.14 17.59
C ASP A 642 -9.51 -10.25 18.55
N GLY A 643 -9.53 -8.96 18.23
CA GLY A 643 -9.19 -7.94 19.19
C GLY A 643 -10.09 -8.09 20.42
N GLY A 644 -9.49 -8.37 21.57
CA GLY A 644 -10.20 -8.35 22.85
C GLY A 644 -10.62 -6.93 23.20
N GLY A 645 -11.69 -6.45 22.60
CA GLY A 645 -12.38 -5.20 22.92
C GLY A 645 -13.74 -5.28 22.24
N ARG A 646 -14.73 -5.70 23.02
CA ARG A 646 -16.10 -5.89 22.55
C ARG A 646 -16.68 -4.51 22.26
N CYS A 647 -17.29 -4.36 21.09
CA CYS A 647 -17.58 -3.09 20.43
C CYS A 647 -18.34 -2.09 21.30
N ASP A 648 -17.71 -0.95 21.63
CA ASP A 648 -18.42 0.23 22.12
C ASP A 648 -19.49 0.60 21.09
N ILE A 649 -20.73 0.78 21.53
CA ILE A 649 -21.84 1.21 20.65
C ILE A 649 -21.88 2.72 20.70
N LEU A 650 -21.75 3.39 19.56
CA LEU A 650 -21.97 4.84 19.50
C LEU A 650 -23.27 5.15 18.74
N ILE A 651 -24.25 5.70 19.45
CA ILE A 651 -25.46 6.25 18.86
C ILE A 651 -25.19 7.74 18.58
N ASP A 652 -25.07 8.12 17.31
CA ASP A 652 -24.91 9.51 16.89
C ASP A 652 -26.25 10.10 16.46
N ALA A 653 -26.76 11.04 17.26
CA ALA A 653 -27.98 11.81 17.01
C ALA A 653 -27.70 13.25 16.54
N SER A 654 -26.45 13.58 16.20
CA SER A 654 -26.06 14.94 15.80
C SER A 654 -26.56 15.35 14.41
N ASN A 655 -26.80 14.37 13.53
CA ASN A 655 -27.33 14.61 12.19
C ASN A 655 -28.04 13.34 11.66
N GLY A 656 -29.30 13.16 12.06
CA GLY A 656 -30.03 11.90 11.96
C GLY A 656 -29.68 10.95 13.11
N ILE A 657 -30.33 9.79 13.18
CA ILE A 657 -30.03 8.74 14.16
C ILE A 657 -29.20 7.65 13.46
N LYS A 658 -27.90 7.64 13.75
CA LYS A 658 -26.95 6.68 13.21
C LYS A 658 -26.35 5.87 14.33
N VAL A 659 -26.19 4.58 14.09
CA VAL A 659 -25.62 3.67 15.07
C VAL A 659 -24.30 3.16 14.51
N HIS A 660 -23.23 3.38 15.27
CA HIS A 660 -21.87 3.03 14.90
C HIS A 660 -21.39 1.87 15.78
N SER A 661 -20.82 0.86 15.14
CA SER A 661 -20.09 -0.22 15.81
C SER A 661 -18.68 -0.26 15.25
N ARG A 662 -17.69 -0.09 16.11
CA ARG A 662 -16.28 -0.26 15.74
C ARG A 662 -15.87 -1.71 15.93
N TYR A 663 -15.15 -2.26 14.97
CA TYR A 663 -14.58 -3.60 15.01
C TYR A 663 -13.09 -3.53 14.71
N PHE A 664 -12.28 -4.18 15.54
CA PHE A 664 -10.84 -4.30 15.30
C PHE A 664 -10.40 -5.76 15.33
N SER A 665 -9.56 -6.15 14.36
CA SER A 665 -8.89 -7.45 14.35
C SER A 665 -7.39 -7.30 14.53
N THR A 666 -6.77 -8.33 15.11
CA THR A 666 -5.32 -8.38 15.31
C THR A 666 -4.73 -9.57 14.59
N PHE A 667 -3.48 -9.45 14.14
CA PHE A 667 -2.72 -10.47 13.44
C PHE A 667 -1.55 -10.92 14.32
N ALA A 668 -1.31 -12.22 14.43
CA ALA A 668 -0.06 -12.76 14.97
C ALA A 668 0.69 -13.49 13.87
N GLU A 669 1.99 -13.27 13.76
CA GLU A 669 2.84 -13.79 12.68
C GLU A 669 2.99 -15.32 12.69
N SER A 670 2.71 -16.00 13.80
CA SER A 670 2.72 -17.46 13.96
C SER A 670 1.55 -18.01 14.78
N GLN A 671 1.46 -19.34 14.83
CA GLN A 671 0.42 -20.08 15.55
C GLN A 671 0.58 -20.08 17.08
N ASN A 672 1.67 -19.50 17.61
CA ASN A 672 1.90 -19.46 19.05
C ASN A 672 1.10 -18.34 19.73
N ILE A 673 0.32 -18.70 20.75
CA ILE A 673 -0.60 -17.83 21.48
C ILE A 673 0.11 -16.65 22.19
N ASP A 674 1.41 -16.79 22.45
CA ASP A 674 2.27 -15.82 23.16
C ASP A 674 2.94 -14.78 22.25
N GLU A 675 2.65 -14.75 20.94
CA GLU A 675 3.24 -13.79 20.01
C GLU A 675 2.60 -12.39 20.06
N LYS A 676 3.43 -11.39 19.70
CA LYS A 676 3.06 -9.97 19.62
C LYS A 676 1.98 -9.78 18.55
N ARG A 677 0.76 -9.48 18.99
CA ARG A 677 -0.39 -9.20 18.12
C ARG A 677 -0.30 -7.79 17.56
N VAL A 678 -0.48 -7.65 16.25
CA VAL A 678 -0.45 -6.36 15.55
C VAL A 678 -1.87 -6.05 15.05
N PRO A 679 -2.42 -4.84 15.27
CA PRO A 679 -3.71 -4.46 14.68
C PRO A 679 -3.68 -4.59 13.16
N CYS A 680 -4.65 -5.31 12.59
CA CYS A 680 -4.69 -5.67 11.16
C CYS A 680 -5.80 -4.92 10.41
N PHE A 681 -6.96 -4.78 11.05
CA PHE A 681 -8.13 -4.16 10.45
C PHE A 681 -8.91 -3.39 11.50
N ASP A 682 -9.37 -2.19 11.13
CA ASP A 682 -10.25 -1.35 11.94
C ASP A 682 -11.39 -0.86 11.03
N SER A 683 -12.62 -1.21 11.34
CA SER A 683 -13.79 -0.78 10.57
C SER A 683 -14.89 -0.30 11.47
N THR A 684 -15.61 0.71 11.01
CA THR A 684 -16.83 1.19 11.65
C THR A 684 -18.02 0.85 10.77
N ILE A 685 -18.90 -0.01 11.25
CA ILE A 685 -20.22 -0.20 10.63
C ILE A 685 -21.11 0.93 11.11
N SER A 686 -21.76 1.63 10.20
CA SER A 686 -22.69 2.72 10.48
C SER A 686 -24.05 2.37 9.90
N VAL A 687 -25.08 2.28 10.74
CA VAL A 687 -26.44 1.98 10.32
C VAL A 687 -27.28 3.22 10.57
N ASP A 688 -27.79 3.82 9.49
CA ASP A 688 -28.73 4.92 9.57
C ASP A 688 -30.14 4.38 9.77
N ILE A 689 -30.71 4.68 10.94
CA ILE A 689 -32.05 4.28 11.35
C ILE A 689 -32.97 5.49 11.50
N SER A 690 -32.62 6.64 10.91
CA SER A 690 -33.41 7.87 11.00
C SER A 690 -34.85 7.69 10.49
N ASN A 691 -35.05 6.80 9.52
CA ASN A 691 -36.36 6.52 8.93
C ASN A 691 -37.25 5.56 9.75
N MET A 692 -36.73 5.01 10.85
CA MET A 692 -37.50 4.19 11.79
C MET A 692 -38.29 5.11 12.72
N THR A 693 -39.58 5.29 12.41
CA THR A 693 -40.47 6.25 13.07
C THR A 693 -41.74 5.61 13.63
N GLY A 694 -41.88 4.29 13.50
CA GLY A 694 -43.02 3.54 14.00
C GLY A 694 -43.08 3.50 15.53
N ASP A 695 -44.24 3.05 16.02
CA ASP A 695 -44.48 2.91 17.46
C ASP A 695 -43.75 1.71 18.06
N LYS A 696 -43.37 0.71 17.24
CA LYS A 696 -42.75 -0.56 17.64
C LYS A 696 -41.84 -1.07 16.54
N PHE A 697 -40.74 -1.74 16.90
CA PHE A 697 -39.90 -2.44 15.92
C PHE A 697 -40.51 -3.78 15.56
N ILE A 698 -40.77 -4.04 14.28
CA ILE A 698 -41.28 -5.34 13.83
C ILE A 698 -40.24 -5.94 12.86
N PRO A 699 -39.54 -7.03 13.26
CA PRO A 699 -38.53 -7.67 12.42
C PRO A 699 -39.04 -7.94 11.00
N GLY A 700 -38.28 -7.53 10.00
CA GLY A 700 -38.61 -7.64 8.58
C GLY A 700 -39.72 -6.70 8.09
N CYS A 701 -40.37 -5.91 8.96
CA CYS A 701 -41.49 -5.04 8.59
C CYS A 701 -41.22 -3.54 8.79
N SER A 702 -40.05 -3.19 9.34
CA SER A 702 -39.61 -1.81 9.54
C SER A 702 -39.18 -1.14 8.23
N SER A 703 -38.95 0.17 8.27
CA SER A 703 -38.31 0.91 7.17
C SER A 703 -36.92 0.34 6.89
N ALA A 704 -36.58 0.17 5.60
CA ALA A 704 -35.25 -0.30 5.21
C ALA A 704 -34.16 0.66 5.75
N PRO A 705 -33.20 0.15 6.55
CA PRO A 705 -32.13 0.98 7.07
C PRO A 705 -31.09 1.21 5.97
N GLN A 706 -30.37 2.34 6.04
CA GLN A 706 -29.19 2.51 5.19
C GLN A 706 -27.97 2.01 5.94
N ILE A 707 -27.39 0.90 5.49
CA ILE A 707 -26.20 0.32 6.12
C ILE A 707 -24.96 0.77 5.34
N LEU A 708 -24.11 1.53 6.02
CA LEU A 708 -22.86 2.07 5.51
C LEU A 708 -21.70 1.38 6.24
N ILE A 709 -20.80 0.76 5.49
CA ILE A 709 -19.58 0.18 6.04
C ILE A 709 -18.45 1.17 5.79
N ASN A 710 -17.91 1.76 6.86
CA ASN A 710 -16.73 2.61 6.78
C ASN A 710 -15.50 1.78 7.15
N MET A 711 -14.66 1.49 6.17
CA MET A 711 -13.42 0.74 6.38
C MET A 711 -12.27 1.72 6.53
N HIS A 712 -11.63 1.74 7.70
CA HIS A 712 -10.43 2.53 7.94
C HIS A 712 -9.21 1.67 7.61
N LYS A 713 -8.49 2.00 6.52
CA LYS A 713 -7.28 1.28 6.13
C LYS A 713 -6.18 1.44 7.19
N PHE A 714 -5.69 0.34 7.78
CA PHE A 714 -4.46 0.36 8.60
C PHE A 714 -3.18 -0.09 7.86
N ASP A 715 -3.27 -0.75 6.69
CA ASP A 715 -2.11 -1.07 5.81
C ASP A 715 -2.61 -1.64 4.45
N PRO A 716 -1.77 -1.96 3.44
CA PRO A 716 -2.20 -2.38 2.09
C PRO A 716 -2.95 -3.72 2.00
N ALA A 717 -3.34 -4.32 3.12
CA ALA A 717 -4.16 -5.54 3.20
C ALA A 717 -5.55 -5.43 2.55
N VAL A 718 -5.96 -4.27 2.03
CA VAL A 718 -7.13 -4.14 1.14
C VAL A 718 -6.93 -4.87 -0.20
N SER A 719 -5.71 -5.33 -0.52
CA SER A 719 -5.50 -6.33 -1.57
C SER A 719 -6.26 -7.64 -1.35
N VAL A 720 -6.80 -7.89 -0.16
CA VAL A 720 -7.56 -9.10 0.21
C VAL A 720 -9.08 -8.90 0.08
N LEU A 721 -9.56 -7.66 -0.09
CA LEU A 721 -10.97 -7.39 -0.39
C LEU A 721 -11.12 -7.35 -1.91
N ASP A 722 -11.55 -8.46 -2.51
CA ASP A 722 -11.95 -8.57 -3.92
C ASP A 722 -13.21 -7.72 -4.17
N VAL A 723 -13.07 -6.39 -4.18
CA VAL A 723 -14.16 -5.47 -4.52
C VAL A 723 -14.40 -5.54 -6.04
N PRO A 724 -15.59 -5.93 -6.51
CA PRO A 724 -15.88 -6.08 -7.93
C PRO A 724 -15.77 -4.76 -8.72
N GLU A 725 -15.22 -4.84 -9.94
CA GLU A 725 -15.00 -3.70 -10.83
C GLU A 725 -16.28 -2.92 -11.24
N GLY A 726 -17.47 -3.46 -10.96
CA GLY A 726 -18.76 -2.86 -11.29
C GLY A 726 -19.42 -2.03 -10.19
N LEU A 727 -18.87 -2.01 -8.96
CA LEU A 727 -19.48 -1.25 -7.87
C LEU A 727 -19.29 0.25 -8.03
N LYS A 728 -20.37 1.01 -7.84
CA LYS A 728 -20.29 2.47 -7.65
C LYS A 728 -19.73 2.76 -6.27
N VAL A 729 -18.43 2.56 -6.11
CA VAL A 729 -17.69 3.14 -4.99
C VAL A 729 -17.81 4.65 -5.12
N THR A 730 -18.29 5.33 -4.09
CA THR A 730 -18.31 6.81 -4.02
C THR A 730 -16.90 7.38 -3.80
N ARG A 731 -15.91 6.90 -4.57
CA ARG A 731 -14.58 7.48 -4.74
C ARG A 731 -14.04 7.23 -6.14
N SER A 732 -13.48 8.27 -6.74
CA SER A 732 -12.75 8.24 -8.00
C SER A 732 -11.43 7.45 -7.96
N TYR A 733 -10.90 7.11 -6.77
CA TYR A 733 -9.50 6.64 -6.62
C TYR A 733 -9.30 5.26 -5.97
N ALA A 734 -10.32 4.62 -5.36
CA ALA A 734 -10.18 3.24 -4.88
C ALA A 734 -9.93 2.26 -6.05
N ARG A 735 -10.49 2.59 -7.22
CA ARG A 735 -10.24 1.90 -8.48
C ARG A 735 -8.76 2.05 -8.89
N GLU A 736 -8.19 3.24 -8.76
CA GLU A 736 -6.79 3.52 -9.10
C GLU A 736 -5.81 2.86 -8.11
N GLU A 737 -6.12 2.81 -6.82
CA GLU A 737 -5.30 2.12 -5.82
C GLU A 737 -5.36 0.59 -5.97
N ILE A 738 -6.55 0.04 -6.27
CA ILE A 738 -6.71 -1.37 -6.65
C ILE A 738 -5.95 -1.64 -7.95
N ASP A 739 -6.03 -0.75 -8.94
CA ASP A 739 -5.27 -0.86 -10.18
C ASP A 739 -3.76 -0.76 -9.93
N ASN A 740 -3.30 0.04 -8.96
CA ASN A 740 -1.88 0.18 -8.61
C ASN A 740 -1.36 -1.04 -7.84
N VAL A 741 -2.13 -1.58 -6.90
CA VAL A 741 -1.80 -2.85 -6.23
C VAL A 741 -1.87 -4.02 -7.21
N LYS A 742 -2.85 -4.04 -8.12
CA LYS A 742 -2.92 -5.00 -9.23
C LYS A 742 -1.71 -4.83 -10.15
N LYS A 743 -1.27 -3.60 -10.46
CA LYS A 743 -0.05 -3.34 -11.23
C LYS A 743 1.21 -3.80 -10.51
N ASP A 744 1.33 -3.59 -9.20
CA ASP A 744 2.49 -4.02 -8.40
C ASP A 744 2.53 -5.55 -8.26
N PHE A 745 1.38 -6.19 -8.06
CA PHE A 745 1.24 -7.65 -7.98
C PHE A 745 1.43 -8.31 -9.35
N ALA A 746 0.88 -7.70 -10.40
CA ALA A 746 1.14 -8.09 -11.79
C ALA A 746 2.62 -7.91 -12.12
N SER A 747 3.27 -6.82 -11.70
CA SER A 747 4.70 -6.55 -11.89
C SER A 747 5.58 -7.59 -11.18
N GLY A 748 5.26 -7.93 -9.92
CA GLY A 748 5.95 -9.00 -9.19
C GLY A 748 5.77 -10.38 -9.84
N SER A 749 4.57 -10.68 -10.32
CA SER A 749 4.26 -11.93 -11.03
C SER A 749 4.94 -11.99 -12.41
N LEU A 750 4.97 -10.87 -13.12
CA LEU A 750 5.74 -10.67 -14.37
C LEU A 750 7.21 -10.92 -14.13
N ASN A 751 7.79 -10.31 -13.10
CA ASN A 751 9.20 -10.50 -12.76
C ASN A 751 9.49 -11.98 -12.43
N MET A 752 8.57 -12.69 -11.76
CA MET A 752 8.75 -14.12 -11.44
C MET A 752 8.77 -15.03 -12.70
N ILE A 753 8.06 -14.63 -13.76
CA ILE A 753 8.09 -15.31 -15.06
C ILE A 753 9.31 -14.84 -15.88
N CYS A 754 9.40 -13.54 -16.14
CA CYS A 754 10.37 -12.93 -17.06
C CYS A 754 11.82 -13.01 -16.55
N SER A 755 12.07 -13.00 -15.23
CA SER A 755 13.43 -13.12 -14.64
C SER A 755 14.17 -14.39 -15.06
N GLN A 756 13.45 -15.43 -15.49
CA GLN A 756 14.03 -16.68 -16.00
C GLN A 756 14.66 -16.52 -17.40
N TYR A 757 14.25 -15.48 -18.13
CA TYR A 757 14.67 -15.18 -19.50
C TYR A 757 15.65 -13.98 -19.54
N THR A 758 15.85 -13.26 -18.43
CA THR A 758 16.66 -12.02 -18.39
C THR A 758 18.17 -12.21 -18.17
N LYS A 759 18.64 -13.37 -17.70
CA LYS A 759 20.08 -13.64 -17.48
C LYS A 759 20.43 -15.12 -17.69
N LYS A 760 21.38 -15.39 -18.60
CA LYS A 760 21.97 -16.74 -18.82
C LYS A 760 22.54 -17.40 -17.56
N ASP A 761 22.78 -16.66 -16.47
CA ASP A 761 23.37 -17.17 -15.23
C ASP A 761 22.36 -17.64 -14.15
N ILE A 762 21.09 -17.19 -14.16
CA ILE A 762 20.15 -17.51 -13.06
C ILE A 762 19.41 -18.83 -13.32
N SER A 763 19.04 -19.10 -14.56
CA SER A 763 18.46 -20.38 -14.97
C SER A 763 19.44 -21.55 -14.85
N ALA A 764 20.75 -21.29 -14.94
CA ALA A 764 21.81 -22.28 -14.78
C ALA A 764 22.01 -22.76 -13.31
N GLN A 765 21.50 -22.03 -12.32
CA GLN A 765 21.67 -22.35 -10.89
C GLN A 765 20.43 -22.95 -10.23
N LEU A 766 19.29 -22.98 -10.93
CA LEU A 766 18.01 -23.48 -10.40
C LEU A 766 17.64 -24.81 -11.05
N SER A 767 17.07 -25.73 -10.27
CA SER A 767 16.53 -26.97 -10.84
C SER A 767 15.31 -26.69 -11.70
N GLN A 768 15.11 -27.48 -12.77
CA GLN A 768 13.95 -27.39 -13.67
C GLN A 768 12.62 -27.36 -12.89
N LYS A 769 12.49 -28.21 -11.86
CA LYS A 769 11.33 -28.23 -10.96
C LYS A 769 11.06 -26.88 -10.28
N THR A 770 12.11 -26.15 -9.90
CA THR A 770 11.98 -24.83 -9.26
C THR A 770 11.55 -23.77 -10.27
N LEU A 771 12.08 -23.83 -11.49
CA LEU A 771 11.68 -22.96 -12.60
C LEU A 771 10.22 -23.16 -12.95
N ASP A 772 9.78 -24.42 -13.10
CA ASP A 772 8.40 -24.76 -13.43
C ASP A 772 7.43 -24.37 -12.30
N THR A 773 7.83 -24.53 -11.03
CA THR A 773 7.01 -24.10 -9.88
C THR A 773 6.87 -22.57 -9.83
N LYS A 774 7.95 -21.83 -10.08
CA LYS A 774 7.92 -20.36 -10.14
C LYS A 774 7.10 -19.86 -11.32
N PHE A 775 7.27 -20.49 -12.48
CA PHE A 775 6.50 -20.18 -13.68
C PHE A 775 5.01 -20.43 -13.46
N ALA A 776 4.61 -21.62 -12.98
CA ALA A 776 3.22 -21.97 -12.72
C ALA A 776 2.56 -21.04 -11.70
N ARG A 777 3.28 -20.68 -10.63
CA ARG A 777 2.80 -19.73 -9.62
C ARG A 777 2.65 -18.32 -10.19
N GLY A 778 3.62 -17.87 -10.98
CA GLY A 778 3.60 -16.53 -11.58
C GLY A 778 2.49 -16.41 -12.61
N TRP A 779 2.34 -17.43 -13.46
CA TRP A 779 1.30 -17.54 -14.48
C TRP A 779 -0.10 -17.57 -13.86
N ARG A 780 -0.32 -18.37 -12.81
CA ARG A 780 -1.58 -18.38 -12.07
C ARG A 780 -1.92 -17.00 -11.50
N ASN A 781 -0.97 -16.39 -10.79
CA ASN A 781 -1.18 -15.10 -10.15
C ASN A 781 -1.50 -13.99 -11.17
N ILE A 782 -0.75 -13.90 -12.27
CA ILE A 782 -0.96 -12.84 -13.27
C ILE A 782 -2.26 -13.06 -14.06
N THR A 783 -2.62 -14.31 -14.37
CA THR A 783 -3.88 -14.61 -15.06
C THR A 783 -5.11 -14.37 -14.18
N GLU A 784 -5.03 -14.65 -12.88
CA GLU A 784 -6.05 -14.28 -11.89
C GLU A 784 -6.18 -12.76 -11.74
N THR A 785 -5.06 -12.01 -11.87
CA THR A 785 -5.03 -10.55 -11.62
C THR A 785 -5.50 -9.71 -12.81
N VAL A 786 -5.07 -10.04 -14.04
CA VAL A 786 -5.34 -9.22 -15.24
C VAL A 786 -6.10 -9.96 -16.35
N GLY A 787 -6.42 -11.24 -16.16
CA GLY A 787 -7.02 -12.10 -17.16
C GLY A 787 -6.01 -12.70 -18.14
N LEU A 788 -6.37 -13.84 -18.75
CA LEU A 788 -5.48 -14.64 -19.61
C LEU A 788 -4.89 -13.85 -20.79
N ASP A 789 -5.70 -13.04 -21.46
CA ASP A 789 -5.30 -12.33 -22.67
C ASP A 789 -4.34 -11.16 -22.38
N ASN A 790 -4.56 -10.45 -21.27
CA ASN A 790 -3.70 -9.34 -20.86
C ASN A 790 -2.42 -9.83 -20.18
N ALA A 791 -2.47 -10.99 -19.51
CA ALA A 791 -1.29 -11.62 -18.95
C ALA A 791 -0.26 -11.95 -20.03
N LEU A 792 -0.70 -12.60 -21.12
CA LEU A 792 0.19 -12.95 -22.23
C LEU A 792 0.73 -11.70 -22.94
N ASP A 793 -0.12 -10.70 -23.21
CA ASP A 793 0.30 -9.42 -23.81
C ASP A 793 1.36 -8.72 -22.95
N SER A 794 1.16 -8.66 -21.63
CA SER A 794 2.09 -8.01 -20.70
C SER A 794 3.43 -8.74 -20.62
N ILE A 795 3.42 -10.08 -20.59
CA ILE A 795 4.64 -10.90 -20.60
C ILE A 795 5.40 -10.74 -21.91
N ILE A 796 4.73 -10.77 -23.07
CA ILE A 796 5.37 -10.56 -24.37
C ILE A 796 6.01 -9.17 -24.41
N LYS A 797 5.30 -8.12 -23.99
CA LYS A 797 5.84 -6.75 -23.92
C LYS A 797 7.09 -6.65 -23.04
N GLU A 798 7.08 -7.32 -21.89
CA GLU A 798 8.21 -7.30 -20.96
C GLU A 798 9.43 -8.09 -21.48
N VAL A 799 9.22 -9.25 -22.09
CA VAL A 799 10.31 -10.00 -22.75
C VAL A 799 10.92 -9.17 -23.89
N TYR A 800 10.10 -8.43 -24.63
CA TYR A 800 10.56 -7.49 -25.66
C TYR A 800 11.30 -6.28 -25.07
N SER A 801 10.83 -5.70 -23.96
CA SER A 801 11.45 -4.53 -23.30
C SER A 801 12.82 -4.90 -22.72
N GLN A 802 12.91 -6.03 -22.02
CA GLN A 802 14.14 -6.54 -21.40
C GLN A 802 15.24 -6.85 -22.42
N ASN A 803 14.86 -7.30 -23.62
CA ASN A 803 15.80 -7.52 -24.72
C ASN A 803 16.04 -6.27 -25.59
N SER A 804 15.28 -5.18 -25.37
CA SER A 804 15.44 -3.92 -26.10
C SER A 804 16.54 -3.01 -25.53
N ASP A 805 16.91 -3.15 -24.26
CA ASP A 805 18.02 -2.39 -23.64
C ASP A 805 19.41 -2.78 -24.21
N ASN A 806 19.51 -3.92 -24.89
CA ASN A 806 20.68 -4.32 -25.67
C ASN A 806 20.78 -3.65 -27.06
N LYS A 807 19.79 -2.84 -27.46
CA LYS A 807 19.77 -2.12 -28.77
C LYS A 807 20.76 -0.94 -28.84
N SER A 808 21.56 -0.67 -27.81
CA SER A 808 22.64 0.32 -27.87
C SER A 808 23.82 -0.13 -28.75
N LEU A 809 23.92 -1.42 -29.07
CA LEU A 809 24.87 -1.97 -30.05
C LEU A 809 24.24 -1.98 -31.47
N LYS A 810 23.96 -0.80 -32.00
CA LYS A 810 23.59 -0.62 -33.42
C LYS A 810 24.84 -0.70 -34.30
N THR A 811 25.28 -1.89 -34.71
CA THR A 811 26.28 -1.97 -35.79
C THR A 811 26.17 -3.12 -36.78
N GLU A 812 25.39 -4.20 -36.58
CA GLU A 812 25.31 -5.29 -37.58
C GLU A 812 23.90 -5.91 -37.74
N PRO A 813 23.39 -6.10 -38.98
CA PRO A 813 22.09 -6.75 -39.26
C PRO A 813 21.96 -8.18 -38.68
N ASP A 814 23.06 -8.93 -38.62
CA ASP A 814 23.09 -10.31 -38.14
C ASP A 814 22.86 -10.43 -36.62
N ILE A 815 23.24 -9.41 -35.84
CA ILE A 815 23.04 -9.37 -34.39
C ILE A 815 21.57 -9.11 -34.06
N GLN A 816 20.90 -8.23 -34.82
CA GLN A 816 19.47 -7.95 -34.65
C GLN A 816 18.59 -9.14 -35.01
N SER A 817 18.94 -9.88 -36.08
CA SER A 817 18.21 -11.10 -36.46
C SER A 817 18.30 -12.18 -35.37
N ARG A 818 19.49 -12.37 -34.77
CA ARG A 818 19.70 -13.32 -33.67
C ARG A 818 18.95 -12.92 -32.39
N ALA A 819 18.91 -11.64 -32.05
CA ALA A 819 18.16 -11.15 -30.89
C ALA A 819 16.64 -11.38 -31.04
N ASN A 820 16.09 -11.13 -32.24
CA ASN A 820 14.68 -11.36 -32.52
C ASN A 820 14.33 -12.86 -32.51
N GLU A 821 15.26 -13.74 -32.93
CA GLU A 821 15.06 -15.19 -32.83
C GLU A 821 15.02 -15.70 -31.39
N VAL A 822 15.88 -15.18 -30.51
CA VAL A 822 15.88 -15.51 -29.07
C VAL A 822 14.56 -15.09 -28.41
N ILE A 823 14.10 -13.86 -28.67
CA ILE A 823 12.81 -13.36 -28.15
C ILE A 823 11.65 -14.28 -28.56
N MET A 824 11.61 -14.72 -29.83
CA MET A 824 10.57 -15.64 -30.30
C MET A 824 10.63 -17.01 -29.63
N GLU A 825 11.83 -17.55 -29.37
CA GLU A 825 12.00 -18.83 -28.65
C GLU A 825 11.55 -18.69 -27.19
N ASP A 826 11.91 -17.60 -26.51
CA ASP A 826 11.50 -17.33 -25.13
C ASP A 826 9.97 -17.26 -25.01
N ILE A 827 9.31 -16.55 -25.95
CA ILE A 827 7.85 -16.46 -26.00
C ILE A 827 7.22 -17.84 -26.27
N LEU A 828 7.81 -18.67 -27.11
CA LEU A 828 7.29 -20.02 -27.39
C LEU A 828 7.43 -20.96 -26.19
N ASP A 829 8.54 -20.91 -25.46
CA ASP A 829 8.72 -21.68 -24.21
C ASP A 829 7.68 -21.25 -23.16
N ILE A 830 7.39 -19.95 -23.03
CA ILE A 830 6.32 -19.44 -22.16
C ILE A 830 4.95 -20.00 -22.57
N VAL A 831 4.63 -19.99 -23.88
CA VAL A 831 3.37 -20.53 -24.40
C VAL A 831 3.27 -22.04 -24.15
N GLU A 832 4.34 -22.80 -24.36
CA GLU A 832 4.39 -24.24 -24.13
C GLU A 832 4.21 -24.57 -22.65
N ARG A 833 4.89 -23.87 -21.74
CA ARG A 833 4.76 -24.07 -20.29
C ARG A 833 3.38 -23.66 -19.75
N ALA A 834 2.81 -22.57 -20.26
CA ALA A 834 1.45 -22.16 -19.92
C ALA A 834 0.39 -23.18 -20.37
N ARG A 835 0.65 -23.88 -21.48
CA ARG A 835 -0.24 -24.93 -22.02
C ARG A 835 -0.06 -26.29 -21.33
N SER A 836 1.14 -26.59 -20.82
CA SER A 836 1.48 -27.87 -20.19
C SER A 836 1.39 -27.88 -18.66
N GLY A 837 1.49 -26.73 -18.00
CA GLY A 837 1.63 -26.59 -16.55
C GLY A 837 0.39 -26.06 -15.83
N VAL A 838 -0.61 -26.91 -15.61
CA VAL A 838 -1.59 -26.74 -14.52
C VAL A 838 -1.89 -28.13 -13.96
N ASP A 839 -1.53 -28.39 -12.70
CA ASP A 839 -1.99 -29.57 -11.97
C ASP A 839 -3.51 -29.73 -12.15
N SER A 840 -3.90 -30.83 -12.78
CA SER A 840 -5.24 -31.21 -13.25
C SER A 840 -6.26 -31.44 -12.13
N SER A 841 -6.06 -30.87 -10.94
CA SER A 841 -6.90 -31.12 -9.76
C SER A 841 -7.64 -29.90 -9.22
N SER A 842 -7.47 -28.68 -9.77
CA SER A 842 -8.15 -27.50 -9.18
C SER A 842 -8.50 -26.31 -10.10
N LEU A 843 -8.50 -26.45 -11.42
CA LEU A 843 -8.95 -25.36 -12.30
C LEU A 843 -10.08 -25.84 -13.23
N HIS A 844 -11.21 -25.14 -13.16
CA HIS A 844 -12.33 -25.26 -14.09
C HIS A 844 -11.83 -25.26 -15.54
N GLU A 845 -12.34 -26.20 -16.35
CA GLU A 845 -11.96 -26.52 -17.74
C GLU A 845 -12.11 -25.37 -18.77
N SER A 846 -12.34 -24.10 -18.40
CA SER A 846 -12.89 -23.13 -19.36
C SER A 846 -11.94 -22.12 -20.00
N GLN A 847 -10.63 -22.06 -19.74
CA GLN A 847 -9.73 -21.12 -20.45
C GLN A 847 -8.27 -21.62 -20.59
N SER A 848 -8.02 -22.65 -21.41
CA SER A 848 -6.65 -22.99 -21.81
C SER A 848 -6.12 -22.00 -22.86
N LEU A 849 -4.82 -21.68 -22.80
CA LEU A 849 -4.17 -20.79 -23.76
C LEU A 849 -4.08 -21.47 -25.14
N THR A 850 -4.77 -20.92 -26.14
CA THR A 850 -4.71 -21.41 -27.53
C THR A 850 -3.54 -20.80 -28.32
N LEU A 851 -3.01 -21.52 -29.31
CA LEU A 851 -1.96 -21.00 -30.20
C LEU A 851 -2.42 -19.80 -31.05
N GLN A 852 -3.72 -19.74 -31.40
CA GLN A 852 -4.31 -18.55 -32.04
C GLN A 852 -4.09 -17.29 -31.21
N LYS A 853 -4.39 -17.35 -29.91
CA LYS A 853 -4.21 -16.21 -28.98
C LYS A 853 -2.75 -15.78 -28.88
N ALA A 854 -1.81 -16.73 -28.89
CA ALA A 854 -0.39 -16.41 -28.89
C ALA A 854 0.02 -15.62 -30.15
N VAL A 855 -0.41 -16.06 -31.33
CA VAL A 855 -0.13 -15.35 -32.59
C VAL A 855 -0.80 -13.97 -32.63
N ASP A 856 -2.03 -13.85 -32.14
CA ASP A 856 -2.74 -12.57 -32.07
C ASP A 856 -2.01 -11.54 -31.19
N GLN A 857 -1.63 -11.92 -29.97
CA GLN A 857 -0.92 -11.02 -29.06
C GLN A 857 0.49 -10.68 -29.57
N PHE A 858 1.21 -11.64 -30.16
CA PHE A 858 2.50 -11.37 -30.79
C PHE A 858 2.36 -10.35 -31.94
N CYS A 859 1.32 -10.47 -32.77
CA CYS A 859 1.07 -9.55 -33.87
C CYS A 859 0.67 -8.12 -33.43
N LYS A 860 0.18 -7.94 -32.20
CA LYS A 860 -0.11 -6.62 -31.61
C LYS A 860 1.15 -5.90 -31.15
N VAL A 861 2.17 -6.65 -30.70
CA VAL A 861 3.43 -6.10 -30.18
C VAL A 861 4.50 -5.93 -31.26
N GLU A 862 4.68 -6.94 -32.11
CA GLU A 862 5.66 -6.91 -33.21
C GLU A 862 5.08 -6.18 -34.42
N PHE A 863 5.84 -5.31 -35.09
CA PHE A 863 5.39 -4.59 -36.29
C PHE A 863 5.90 -5.20 -37.58
N ASP A 864 7.00 -5.97 -37.55
CA ASP A 864 7.58 -6.59 -38.74
C ASP A 864 6.73 -7.77 -39.24
N PRO A 865 6.15 -7.68 -40.45
CA PRO A 865 5.36 -8.77 -41.04
C PRO A 865 6.14 -10.09 -41.17
N ILE A 866 7.46 -10.04 -41.38
CA ILE A 866 8.28 -11.23 -41.56
C ILE A 866 8.43 -11.99 -40.23
N LEU A 867 8.63 -11.27 -39.13
CA LEU A 867 8.72 -11.87 -37.80
C LEU A 867 7.37 -12.44 -37.35
N ARG A 868 6.27 -11.76 -37.64
CA ARG A 868 4.90 -12.28 -37.41
C ARG A 868 4.66 -13.59 -38.16
N GLU A 869 5.05 -13.65 -39.44
CA GLU A 869 4.94 -14.88 -40.24
C GLU A 869 5.83 -16.00 -39.70
N LYS A 870 7.07 -15.69 -39.29
CA LYS A 870 7.98 -16.66 -38.66
C LYS A 870 7.41 -17.23 -37.35
N PHE A 871 6.88 -16.38 -36.47
CA PHE A 871 6.30 -16.80 -35.19
C PHE A 871 5.06 -17.69 -35.39
N ALA A 872 4.16 -17.31 -36.30
CA ALA A 872 3.02 -18.13 -36.66
C ALA A 872 3.44 -19.49 -37.26
N GLY A 873 4.52 -19.51 -38.04
CA GLY A 873 5.12 -20.74 -38.55
C GLY A 873 5.61 -21.67 -37.43
N LYS A 874 6.27 -21.12 -36.39
CA LYS A 874 6.70 -21.90 -35.23
C LYS A 874 5.52 -22.41 -34.38
N CYS A 875 4.43 -21.63 -34.28
CA CYS A 875 3.20 -22.10 -33.64
C CYS A 875 2.56 -23.27 -34.41
N LEU A 876 2.60 -23.25 -35.75
CA LEU A 876 2.17 -24.40 -36.56
C LEU A 876 3.07 -25.62 -36.38
N ASP A 877 4.39 -25.42 -36.27
CA ASP A 877 5.33 -26.50 -35.98
C ASP A 877 5.00 -27.19 -34.64
N MET A 878 4.69 -26.40 -33.60
CA MET A 878 4.23 -26.87 -32.29
C MET A 878 2.87 -27.58 -32.36
N PHE A 879 1.90 -27.02 -33.08
CA PHE A 879 0.60 -27.68 -33.29
C PHE A 879 0.74 -29.05 -33.95
N PHE A 880 1.53 -29.15 -35.03
CA PHE A 880 1.70 -30.41 -35.75
C PHE A 880 2.57 -31.45 -35.01
N SER A 881 3.43 -31.04 -34.08
CA SER A 881 4.16 -31.97 -33.20
C SER A 881 3.27 -32.56 -32.10
N GLU A 882 2.27 -31.81 -31.63
CA GLU A 882 1.30 -32.24 -30.62
C GLU A 882 0.11 -33.01 -31.23
N GLN A 883 -0.19 -32.82 -32.52
CA GLN A 883 -1.39 -33.38 -33.15
C GLN A 883 -1.38 -34.93 -33.17
N GLN A 884 -2.39 -35.50 -32.51
CA GLN A 884 -2.67 -36.93 -32.50
C GLN A 884 -3.89 -37.27 -33.36
N GLY A 885 -4.10 -38.55 -33.63
CA GLY A 885 -5.25 -39.04 -34.40
C GLY A 885 -4.92 -39.47 -35.83
N ASN A 886 -5.81 -40.25 -36.43
CA ASN A 886 -5.60 -40.83 -37.75
C ASN A 886 -5.73 -39.76 -38.84
N ILE A 887 -4.68 -39.56 -39.64
CA ILE A 887 -4.65 -38.58 -40.73
C ILE A 887 -5.71 -38.84 -41.81
N TYR A 888 -6.22 -40.06 -41.92
CA TYR A 888 -7.27 -40.43 -42.89
C TYR A 888 -8.69 -40.17 -42.38
N ASP A 889 -8.85 -39.83 -41.10
CA ASP A 889 -10.15 -39.49 -40.52
C ASP A 889 -10.58 -38.09 -40.98
N LYS A 890 -11.79 -37.99 -41.53
CA LYS A 890 -12.34 -36.74 -42.06
C LYS A 890 -12.64 -35.73 -40.95
N ASP A 891 -13.02 -36.18 -39.76
CA ASP A 891 -13.33 -35.30 -38.65
C ASP A 891 -12.05 -34.71 -38.06
N VAL A 892 -10.99 -35.52 -37.97
CA VAL A 892 -9.64 -35.05 -37.58
C VAL A 892 -9.06 -34.10 -38.64
N GLN A 893 -9.19 -34.42 -39.93
CA GLN A 893 -8.77 -33.52 -41.00
C GLN A 893 -9.47 -32.16 -40.92
N LYS A 894 -10.78 -32.16 -40.66
CA LYS A 894 -11.57 -30.94 -40.53
C LYS A 894 -11.15 -30.11 -39.30
N ALA A 895 -10.90 -30.75 -38.17
CA ALA A 895 -10.39 -30.08 -36.97
C ALA A 895 -9.01 -29.45 -37.23
N VAL A 896 -8.11 -30.15 -37.95
CA VAL A 896 -6.81 -29.61 -38.36
C VAL A 896 -6.97 -28.43 -39.34
N GLU A 897 -7.90 -28.51 -40.29
CA GLU A 897 -8.20 -27.37 -41.19
C GLU A 897 -8.68 -26.13 -40.42
N GLU A 898 -9.56 -26.33 -39.45
CA GLU A 898 -10.11 -25.26 -38.61
C GLU A 898 -9.03 -24.63 -37.73
N GLU A 899 -8.19 -25.43 -37.08
CA GLU A 899 -7.15 -24.95 -36.17
C GLU A 899 -6.02 -24.22 -36.93
N VAL A 900 -5.54 -24.75 -38.05
CA VAL A 900 -4.53 -24.07 -38.89
C VAL A 900 -5.07 -22.74 -39.43
N THR A 901 -6.35 -22.71 -39.83
CA THR A 901 -7.00 -21.47 -40.26
C THR A 901 -7.11 -20.48 -39.11
N SER A 902 -7.39 -20.96 -37.90
CA SER A 902 -7.48 -20.16 -36.68
C SER A 902 -6.14 -19.53 -36.33
N ILE A 903 -5.06 -20.32 -36.24
CA ILE A 903 -3.69 -19.88 -35.90
C ILE A 903 -3.20 -18.80 -36.88
N LEU A 904 -3.49 -18.93 -38.17
CA LEU A 904 -3.04 -17.98 -39.20
C LEU A 904 -3.97 -16.78 -39.40
N SER A 905 -5.19 -16.81 -38.86
CA SER A 905 -6.16 -15.73 -39.03
C SER A 905 -5.68 -14.34 -38.57
N PRO A 906 -4.85 -14.19 -37.51
CA PRO A 906 -4.36 -12.87 -37.08
C PRO A 906 -3.39 -12.21 -38.08
N LEU A 907 -2.82 -12.97 -39.02
CA LEU A 907 -1.98 -12.42 -40.08
C LEU A 907 -2.79 -11.77 -41.22
N CYS A 908 -4.08 -12.08 -41.33
CA CYS A 908 -4.97 -11.55 -42.35
C CYS A 908 -5.57 -10.21 -41.92
N ASN A 909 -5.81 -9.30 -42.87
CA ASN A 909 -6.51 -8.06 -42.57
C ASN A 909 -7.98 -8.34 -42.24
N GLU A 910 -8.44 -7.93 -41.05
CA GLU A 910 -9.82 -8.15 -40.59
C GLU A 910 -10.88 -7.60 -41.55
N LYS A 911 -10.56 -6.52 -42.26
CA LYS A 911 -11.47 -5.85 -43.21
C LYS A 911 -11.52 -6.53 -44.58
N ASP A 912 -10.58 -7.44 -44.89
CA ASP A 912 -10.51 -8.11 -46.18
C ASP A 912 -11.11 -9.52 -46.15
N LYS A 913 -12.42 -9.59 -46.41
CA LYS A 913 -13.17 -10.86 -46.50
C LYS A 913 -12.60 -11.82 -47.57
N LYS A 914 -11.87 -11.32 -48.58
CA LYS A 914 -11.27 -12.16 -49.62
C LYS A 914 -10.00 -12.85 -49.15
N GLU A 915 -9.22 -12.21 -48.28
CA GLU A 915 -7.99 -12.79 -47.71
C GLU A 915 -8.34 -13.98 -46.81
N LYS A 916 -9.33 -13.85 -45.92
CA LYS A 916 -9.82 -14.94 -45.05
C LYS A 916 -10.42 -16.12 -45.84
N ALA A 917 -11.18 -15.84 -46.90
CA ALA A 917 -11.71 -16.89 -47.77
C ALA A 917 -10.62 -17.62 -48.56
N THR A 918 -9.55 -16.91 -48.93
CA THR A 918 -8.38 -17.47 -49.60
C THR A 918 -7.58 -18.36 -48.65
N LEU A 919 -7.35 -17.91 -47.41
CA LEU A 919 -6.72 -18.72 -46.36
C LEU A 919 -7.47 -20.04 -46.15
N LYS A 920 -8.78 -20.00 -45.91
CA LYS A 920 -9.60 -21.21 -45.71
C LYS A 920 -9.49 -22.19 -46.90
N ARG A 921 -9.57 -21.67 -48.13
CA ARG A 921 -9.42 -22.49 -49.35
C ARG A 921 -8.03 -23.14 -49.45
N ASN A 922 -6.98 -22.37 -49.17
CA ASN A 922 -5.60 -22.83 -49.27
C ASN A 922 -5.25 -23.83 -48.16
N THR A 923 -5.77 -23.64 -46.95
CA THR A 923 -5.63 -24.59 -45.83
C THR A 923 -6.29 -25.93 -46.17
N SER A 924 -7.52 -25.95 -46.70
CA SER A 924 -8.15 -27.20 -47.14
C SER A 924 -7.38 -27.88 -48.28
N ALA A 925 -6.76 -27.10 -49.18
CA ALA A 925 -5.90 -27.66 -50.23
C ALA A 925 -4.59 -28.22 -49.67
N MET A 926 -4.03 -27.59 -48.64
CA MET A 926 -2.86 -28.07 -47.91
C MET A 926 -3.16 -29.38 -47.19
N VAL A 927 -4.25 -29.48 -46.41
CA VAL A 927 -4.59 -30.71 -45.68
C VAL A 927 -4.79 -31.88 -46.64
N LYS A 928 -5.47 -31.67 -47.78
CA LYS A 928 -5.55 -32.69 -48.84
C LYS A 928 -4.19 -33.12 -49.39
N LYS A 929 -3.23 -32.19 -49.51
CA LYS A 929 -1.85 -32.49 -49.92
C LYS A 929 -1.05 -33.22 -48.83
N LEU A 930 -1.28 -32.90 -47.56
CA LEU A 930 -0.65 -33.60 -46.44
C LEU A 930 -1.12 -35.06 -46.38
N VAL A 931 -2.43 -35.29 -46.55
CA VAL A 931 -3.04 -36.63 -46.61
C VAL A 931 -2.51 -37.44 -47.80
N SER A 932 -2.39 -36.83 -48.99
CA SER A 932 -1.90 -37.54 -50.18
C SER A 932 -0.40 -37.80 -50.19
N GLN A 933 0.37 -37.09 -49.35
CA GLN A 933 1.83 -37.24 -49.21
C GLN A 933 2.22 -38.02 -47.96
N TYR A 934 1.24 -38.53 -47.21
CA TYR A 934 1.46 -39.26 -45.97
C TYR A 934 2.19 -40.59 -46.21
N ASN A 935 3.17 -40.87 -45.33
CA ASN A 935 3.86 -42.15 -45.26
C ASN A 935 3.76 -42.66 -43.82
N ASN A 936 3.29 -43.90 -43.63
CA ASN A 936 2.76 -44.46 -42.37
C ASN A 936 3.69 -44.46 -41.14
N LYS A 937 4.93 -43.97 -41.23
CA LYS A 937 5.93 -44.03 -40.15
C LYS A 937 6.14 -42.72 -39.36
N LYS A 938 5.53 -41.59 -39.75
CA LYS A 938 5.91 -40.27 -39.17
C LYS A 938 4.75 -39.34 -38.72
N GLY A 939 3.49 -39.77 -38.77
CA GLY A 939 2.36 -39.00 -38.24
C GLY A 939 2.14 -37.63 -38.92
N TRP A 940 1.33 -36.76 -38.30
CA TRP A 940 1.03 -35.41 -38.78
C TRP A 940 2.27 -34.52 -38.91
N HIS A 941 3.14 -34.53 -37.89
CA HIS A 941 4.43 -33.82 -37.90
C HIS A 941 5.30 -34.17 -39.11
N GLY A 942 5.42 -35.47 -39.44
CA GLY A 942 6.21 -35.90 -40.59
C GLY A 942 5.66 -35.47 -41.95
N ALA A 943 4.33 -35.44 -42.10
CA ALA A 943 3.68 -34.94 -43.31
C ALA A 943 3.90 -33.43 -43.48
N TRP A 944 3.80 -32.69 -42.38
CA TRP A 944 4.06 -31.26 -42.32
C TRP A 944 5.50 -30.91 -42.74
N GLU A 945 6.51 -31.62 -42.23
CA GLU A 945 7.91 -31.43 -42.61
C GLU A 945 8.18 -31.68 -44.12
N ILE A 946 7.53 -32.68 -44.71
CA ILE A 946 7.63 -32.96 -46.15
C ILE A 946 7.00 -31.82 -46.96
N PHE A 947 5.87 -31.28 -46.48
CA PHE A 947 5.19 -30.18 -47.13
C PHE A 947 6.02 -28.89 -47.09
N LYS A 948 6.62 -28.55 -45.93
CA LYS A 948 7.55 -27.40 -45.80
C LYS A 948 8.71 -27.46 -46.80
N LYS A 949 9.25 -28.66 -47.06
CA LYS A 949 10.34 -28.84 -48.05
C LYS A 949 9.93 -28.62 -49.50
N LYS A 950 8.64 -28.70 -49.82
CA LYS A 950 8.10 -28.53 -51.19
C LYS A 950 7.59 -27.12 -51.47
N VAL A 951 7.39 -26.30 -50.45
CA VAL A 951 6.82 -24.95 -50.56
C VAL A 951 7.82 -23.94 -50.00
N SER A 952 8.32 -23.03 -50.85
CA SER A 952 9.38 -22.07 -50.48
C SER A 952 8.98 -21.04 -49.43
N ASN A 953 7.70 -20.64 -49.38
CA ASN A 953 7.12 -19.86 -48.29
C ASN A 953 5.71 -20.38 -47.99
N VAL A 954 5.58 -21.18 -46.94
CA VAL A 954 4.32 -21.83 -46.54
C VAL A 954 3.27 -20.83 -46.07
N ILE A 955 3.66 -19.84 -45.26
CA ILE A 955 2.74 -18.83 -44.75
C ILE A 955 2.24 -17.92 -45.88
N GLY A 956 3.14 -17.52 -46.78
CA GLY A 956 2.81 -16.76 -47.99
C GLY A 956 1.93 -17.54 -48.99
N TYR A 957 2.07 -18.87 -49.05
CA TYR A 957 1.19 -19.76 -49.83
C TYR A 957 -0.21 -19.83 -49.22
N LEU A 958 -0.31 -20.05 -47.91
CA LEU A 958 -1.59 -20.19 -47.22
C LEU A 958 -2.37 -18.88 -47.21
N THR A 959 -1.72 -17.76 -46.92
CA THR A 959 -2.34 -16.41 -46.89
C THR A 959 -2.59 -15.81 -48.28
N GLY A 960 -2.06 -16.40 -49.36
CA GLY A 960 -2.24 -15.91 -50.74
C GLY A 960 -1.35 -14.70 -51.12
N ARG A 961 -0.41 -14.32 -50.26
CA ARG A 961 0.52 -13.19 -50.46
C ARG A 961 1.67 -13.49 -51.43
N ASN A 962 1.97 -14.77 -51.71
CA ASN A 962 2.92 -15.17 -52.76
C ASN A 962 2.50 -14.71 -54.18
N SER A 963 1.21 -14.43 -54.40
CA SER A 963 0.69 -14.03 -55.71
C SER A 963 1.22 -12.68 -56.22
N LYS A 964 1.75 -11.81 -55.35
CA LYS A 964 2.36 -10.53 -55.76
C LYS A 964 3.73 -10.72 -56.40
N VAL A 965 4.55 -11.66 -55.92
CA VAL A 965 5.87 -11.98 -56.49
C VAL A 965 5.69 -12.70 -57.84
N GLU A 966 4.76 -13.66 -57.92
CA GLU A 966 4.41 -14.30 -59.20
C GLU A 966 3.83 -13.31 -60.21
N LYS A 967 2.97 -12.36 -59.79
CA LYS A 967 2.49 -11.26 -60.64
C LYS A 967 3.60 -10.33 -61.08
N LEU A 968 4.57 -10.01 -60.21
CA LEU A 968 5.72 -9.16 -60.54
C LEU A 968 6.65 -9.83 -61.55
N MET A 969 6.92 -11.14 -61.38
CA MET A 969 7.71 -11.95 -62.30
C MET A 969 7.01 -12.15 -63.66
N SER A 970 5.68 -12.19 -63.66
CA SER A 970 4.85 -12.27 -64.87
C SER A 970 4.73 -10.92 -65.60
N ALA A 971 4.72 -9.81 -64.85
CA ALA A 971 4.66 -8.45 -65.39
C ALA A 971 6.01 -7.94 -65.94
N HIS A 972 7.13 -8.53 -65.49
CA HIS A 972 8.48 -8.20 -65.96
C HIS A 972 9.25 -9.44 -66.42
N PRO A 973 8.81 -10.09 -67.53
CA PRO A 973 9.41 -11.32 -68.02
C PRO A 973 10.89 -11.16 -68.43
N GLU A 974 11.30 -9.95 -68.80
CA GLU A 974 12.69 -9.55 -69.09
C GLU A 974 13.63 -9.74 -67.88
N ILE A 975 13.18 -9.32 -66.68
CA ILE A 975 13.95 -9.43 -65.43
C ILE A 975 14.07 -10.91 -65.03
N THR A 976 12.98 -11.67 -65.16
CA THR A 976 12.94 -13.11 -64.94
C THR A 976 13.86 -13.87 -65.91
N ARG A 977 13.94 -13.45 -67.18
CA ARG A 977 14.86 -14.00 -68.19
C ARG A 977 16.32 -13.71 -67.86
N SER A 978 16.61 -12.50 -67.38
CA SER A 978 17.95 -12.07 -66.97
C SER A 978 18.45 -12.80 -65.72
N LEU A 979 17.59 -12.94 -64.70
CA LEU A 979 17.88 -13.73 -63.49
C LEU A 979 18.07 -15.22 -63.80
N LYS A 980 17.23 -15.79 -64.69
CA LYS A 980 17.40 -17.18 -65.13
C LYS A 980 18.70 -17.38 -65.90
N ARG A 981 19.10 -16.44 -66.78
CA ARG A 981 20.41 -16.48 -67.47
C ARG A 981 21.59 -16.45 -66.50
N HIS A 982 21.56 -15.53 -65.53
CA HIS A 982 22.63 -15.42 -64.54
C HIS A 982 22.72 -16.62 -63.60
N LEU A 983 21.60 -17.30 -63.32
CA LEU A 983 21.58 -18.52 -62.52
C LEU A 983 21.88 -19.79 -63.34
N SER A 984 21.70 -19.77 -64.66
CA SER A 984 22.03 -20.90 -65.54
C SER A 984 23.47 -20.91 -66.04
N ASP A 985 24.18 -19.77 -65.99
CA ASP A 985 25.59 -19.65 -66.41
C ASP A 985 26.61 -20.10 -65.34
N SER A 986 26.17 -20.60 -64.18
CA SER A 986 27.08 -21.17 -63.17
C SER A 986 27.16 -22.70 -63.26
N ALA A 987 27.74 -23.20 -64.35
CA ALA A 987 28.35 -24.53 -64.37
C ALA A 987 29.88 -24.39 -64.26
N LEU A 988 30.38 -24.65 -63.04
CA LEU A 988 31.74 -25.09 -62.68
C LEU A 988 32.96 -24.38 -63.34
N SER A 989 33.61 -23.47 -62.60
CA SER A 989 34.96 -23.72 -62.03
C SER A 989 35.47 -22.49 -61.25
N GLU A 990 36.07 -22.77 -60.09
CA GLU A 990 37.14 -22.01 -59.41
C GLU A 990 37.16 -20.47 -59.50
N CYS A 991 36.55 -19.81 -58.49
CA CYS A 991 37.26 -18.84 -57.64
C CYS A 991 36.31 -18.26 -56.58
N ARG A 992 36.85 -18.10 -55.36
CA ARG A 992 36.20 -17.40 -54.24
C ARG A 992 35.82 -15.97 -54.64
N ALA A 993 34.54 -15.62 -54.52
CA ALA A 993 34.10 -14.23 -54.35
C ALA A 993 32.82 -14.25 -53.47
N SER A 994 32.81 -13.42 -52.42
CA SER A 994 31.82 -13.42 -51.34
C SER A 994 30.44 -12.96 -51.79
N SER A 995 29.42 -13.36 -51.02
CA SER A 995 28.00 -12.99 -51.17
C SER A 995 27.70 -11.48 -51.06
N GLU A 996 28.71 -10.63 -50.81
CA GLU A 996 28.54 -9.18 -50.65
C GLU A 996 28.35 -8.45 -51.99
N SER A 997 28.95 -8.91 -53.08
CA SER A 997 28.93 -8.23 -54.39
C SER A 997 27.54 -8.21 -55.07
N ILE A 998 26.72 -9.24 -54.83
CA ILE A 998 25.39 -9.37 -55.46
C ILE A 998 24.35 -8.46 -54.77
N SER A 999 24.50 -8.23 -53.47
CA SER A 999 23.62 -7.36 -52.66
C SER A 999 23.81 -5.87 -52.98
N GLU A 1000 25.06 -5.43 -53.19
CA GLU A 1000 25.37 -4.05 -53.58
C GLU A 1000 24.84 -3.69 -54.98
N THR A 1001 24.90 -4.63 -55.92
CA THR A 1001 24.46 -4.38 -57.31
C THR A 1001 22.94 -4.25 -57.42
N LEU A 1002 22.17 -5.04 -56.65
CA LEU A 1002 20.71 -4.94 -56.59
C LEU A 1002 20.23 -3.66 -55.89
N SER A 1003 20.91 -3.28 -54.80
CA SER A 1003 20.61 -2.06 -54.04
C SER A 1003 20.88 -0.81 -54.89
N THR A 1004 21.94 -0.79 -55.69
CA THR A 1004 22.28 0.33 -56.58
C THR A 1004 21.30 0.49 -57.76
N ALA A 1005 20.80 -0.63 -58.30
CA ALA A 1005 19.80 -0.62 -59.39
C ALA A 1005 18.42 -0.12 -58.93
N ILE A 1006 18.02 -0.45 -57.69
CA ILE A 1006 16.75 0.01 -57.09
C ILE A 1006 16.84 1.50 -56.71
N THR A 1007 17.99 1.95 -56.19
CA THR A 1007 18.20 3.35 -55.77
C THR A 1007 18.31 4.32 -56.96
N SER A 1008 18.84 3.89 -58.10
CA SER A 1008 18.96 4.73 -59.30
C SER A 1008 17.64 5.00 -60.04
N LYS A 1009 16.62 4.15 -59.87
CA LYS A 1009 15.30 4.34 -60.51
C LYS A 1009 14.36 5.23 -59.67
N ALA A 1010 14.54 5.27 -58.34
CA ALA A 1010 13.78 6.15 -57.46
C ALA A 1010 14.19 7.63 -57.56
N ARG A 1011 15.42 7.94 -58.01
CA ARG A 1011 15.89 9.33 -58.19
C ARG A 1011 15.42 10.04 -59.47
N ARG A 1012 14.70 9.39 -60.39
CA ARG A 1012 14.29 10.02 -61.68
C ARG A 1012 12.93 10.71 -61.70
N ASN A 1013 12.14 10.69 -60.62
CA ASN A 1013 10.80 11.29 -60.61
C ASN A 1013 10.66 12.57 -59.74
N SER A 1014 11.75 13.22 -59.33
CA SER A 1014 11.63 14.57 -58.76
C SER A 1014 12.82 15.46 -59.08
N THR A 1015 13.00 15.82 -60.35
CA THR A 1015 13.47 17.17 -60.73
C THR A 1015 13.18 17.40 -62.20
N GLY A 1016 12.38 18.42 -62.47
CA GLY A 1016 12.04 18.90 -63.81
C GLY A 1016 11.77 20.40 -63.83
N ASN A 1017 12.67 21.16 -63.20
CA ASN A 1017 13.11 22.53 -63.49
C ASN A 1017 14.23 22.79 -62.47
N ILE A 1018 15.50 22.54 -62.78
CA ILE A 1018 16.28 23.18 -63.85
C ILE A 1018 16.70 22.21 -64.98
N ARG A 1019 16.37 22.68 -66.21
CA ARG A 1019 16.70 22.29 -67.60
C ARG A 1019 16.95 20.83 -67.96
#